data_AF-A0A1V3XSI5-F1
#
_entry.id   AF-A0A1V3XSI5-F1
#
_cell.length_a   1.000
_cell.length_b   1.000
_cell.length_c   1.000
_cell.angle_alpha   90.00
_cell.angle_beta   90.00
_cell.angle_gamma   90.00
#
_symmetry.space_group_name_H-M   'P 1'
#
loop_
_entity.id
_entity.type
_entity.pdbx_description
1 polymer ?
#
loop_
_entity_poly.entity_id
_entity_poly.type
_entity_poly.pdbx_seq_one_letter_code
_entity_poly.pdbx_strand_id
1 'polypeptide(L)'
;MGQLHSGRPAVRRAVRLRGAARGHQRRRQGRPLILLTETAERPDISHVALACGLAQDDVMRMVLAARVSSKLAGGALDIAVVYAFLQQSLPPTLPDELLASTHEWELIDQLVENTANGIAFMESPLQEAALDSALAENLIPVTVGARRADITAALAANRTAFALHKPLLVGNGSLASVLGTSTIPAGEFDRVAEVFVSTRGFGNEFWTGVNAALPGLETQVQDFKQSVEVGLVVKNHLPTMTFMKDKIADPADGRVSSARDLAKLTPQEWSDYISANGNAIPDGTDGATLPARRETFARTLAAQSERIFPTVAFVAEVGRSTQTALTKVDEVAALVDAHEDLDLRTANVDGFVASNAIAVDDDVRADLRVLQRAHRLAPTASTGRALLDNHLHSSMQILSMGKAELVQKLGASGVDQPTALSIHGYALFQYANVLARLGDFRAEIHQSDPAAVVPQGVSVAERADLLGQIPDLELLFGPLDVCDCAHCASVYGPAAYLADLLRFLDAHPSQVAGRTVREILTDRRPDLVTTKLNCPNTETAVPYIDLVCEILEAAVTGADPDGQTTRPAEELRAVPEHQRDGAYDTLRSADFPMTGVFDLWQEDARVLLEHLGVPRWRLMGVFGDPDADAVSIAAEQLGISSHETSIITTAAATPAAQQKFWGLDPDQAEIPVLDVMGHAHLTYEQILELRTLTWINPPGRRRPCNWRGRSAARRSATSG
;
A
#
# COMPACT_ATOMS: atom_id res chain seq x y z
N MET A 1 76.45 -27.40 -27.09
CA MET A 1 75.74 -26.85 -25.92
C MET A 1 75.83 -25.33 -26.01
N GLY A 2 74.80 -24.73 -26.61
CA GLY A 2 74.82 -23.36 -27.13
C GLY A 2 74.41 -22.33 -26.09
N GLN A 3 75.19 -21.25 -26.04
CA GLN A 3 74.98 -20.04 -25.27
C GLN A 3 74.07 -19.03 -26.02
N LEU A 4 73.33 -18.26 -25.22
CA LEU A 4 73.02 -16.83 -25.36
C LEU A 4 72.36 -16.35 -26.68
N HIS A 5 71.07 -16.00 -26.61
CA HIS A 5 70.49 -14.68 -26.93
C HIS A 5 68.98 -14.78 -27.15
N SER A 6 68.16 -14.30 -26.20
CA SER A 6 66.79 -13.87 -26.50
C SER A 6 66.32 -12.84 -25.47
N GLY A 7 65.60 -11.82 -25.94
CA GLY A 7 64.82 -10.92 -25.08
C GLY A 7 65.35 -9.50 -24.87
N ARG A 8 65.50 -8.69 -25.93
CA ARG A 8 65.53 -7.21 -25.83
C ARG A 8 64.72 -6.54 -26.95
N PRO A 9 63.39 -6.34 -26.83
CA PRO A 9 62.61 -5.62 -27.86
C PRO A 9 62.09 -4.22 -27.48
N ALA A 10 61.59 -3.97 -26.26
CA ALA A 10 60.73 -2.79 -26.04
C ALA A 10 61.49 -1.45 -25.91
N VAL A 11 62.59 -1.41 -25.15
CA VAL A 11 63.37 -0.17 -24.95
C VAL A 11 64.07 0.29 -26.26
N ARG A 12 64.37 -0.64 -27.17
CA ARG A 12 64.89 -0.32 -28.52
C ARG A 12 63.80 0.21 -29.47
N ARG A 13 62.52 -0.06 -29.24
CA ARG A 13 61.41 0.41 -30.09
C ARG A 13 61.04 1.88 -29.82
N ALA A 14 61.12 2.34 -28.58
CA ALA A 14 60.92 3.77 -28.24
C ALA A 14 62.05 4.67 -28.78
N VAL A 15 63.31 4.21 -28.77
CA VAL A 15 64.45 4.95 -29.33
C VAL A 15 64.38 5.01 -30.87
N ARG A 16 63.74 4.05 -31.54
CA ARG A 16 63.52 4.09 -32.99
C ARG A 16 62.50 5.15 -33.44
N LEU A 17 61.56 5.57 -32.59
CA LEU A 17 60.65 6.68 -32.92
C LEU A 17 61.35 8.05 -32.89
N ARG A 18 62.44 8.22 -32.13
CA ARG A 18 63.34 9.39 -32.26
C ARG A 18 64.33 9.26 -33.43
N GLY A 19 64.75 8.03 -33.78
CA GLY A 19 65.75 7.76 -34.82
C GLY A 19 65.21 7.67 -36.26
N ALA A 20 63.94 7.32 -36.45
CA ALA A 20 63.32 7.20 -37.78
C ALA A 20 62.99 8.54 -38.46
N ALA A 21 63.39 9.67 -37.86
CA ALA A 21 63.21 11.00 -38.44
C ALA A 21 64.37 11.47 -39.34
N ARG A 22 65.44 10.69 -39.52
CA ARG A 22 66.63 11.10 -40.30
C ARG A 22 66.81 10.41 -41.66
N GLY A 23 65.89 9.55 -42.07
CA GLY A 23 66.06 8.70 -43.26
C GLY A 23 64.96 8.80 -44.31
N HIS A 24 64.37 9.98 -44.55
CA HIS A 24 63.69 10.35 -45.80
C HIS A 24 63.20 11.80 -45.72
N GLN A 25 64.01 12.75 -46.19
CA GLN A 25 63.59 14.13 -46.37
C GLN A 25 62.80 14.26 -47.69
N ARG A 26 61.47 14.33 -47.58
CA ARG A 26 60.66 15.41 -48.19
C ARG A 26 59.24 15.39 -47.60
N ARG A 27 59.00 16.35 -46.70
CA ARG A 27 57.70 16.85 -46.20
C ARG A 27 56.80 15.87 -45.44
N ARG A 28 57.03 15.76 -44.12
CA ARG A 28 56.04 15.99 -43.04
C ARG A 28 56.78 15.84 -41.71
N GLN A 29 56.77 16.89 -40.87
CA GLN A 29 57.20 16.80 -39.48
C GLN A 29 56.37 15.70 -38.80
N GLY A 30 57.01 14.78 -38.09
CA GLY A 30 56.31 13.72 -37.36
C GLY A 30 55.30 14.35 -36.40
N ARG A 31 54.01 14.02 -36.56
CA ARG A 31 52.96 14.48 -35.64
C ARG A 31 53.15 13.80 -34.29
N PRO A 32 53.03 14.51 -33.16
CA PRO A 32 53.03 13.89 -31.84
C PRO A 32 51.87 12.89 -31.70
N LEU A 33 52.08 11.78 -30.97
CA LEU A 33 51.13 10.67 -30.79
C LEU A 33 49.72 11.15 -30.38
N ILE A 34 49.64 12.19 -29.55
CA ILE A 34 48.39 12.77 -29.06
C ILE A 34 47.52 13.40 -30.17
N LEU A 35 48.09 13.73 -31.33
CA LEU A 35 47.39 14.36 -32.46
C LEU A 35 46.95 13.37 -33.54
N LEU A 36 47.25 12.08 -33.38
CA LEU A 36 46.75 11.04 -34.30
C LEU A 36 45.24 10.85 -34.08
N THR A 37 44.53 10.66 -35.19
CA THR A 37 43.09 10.42 -35.25
C THR A 37 42.80 9.23 -36.16
N GLU A 38 41.70 8.51 -35.94
CA GLU A 38 41.20 7.49 -36.85
C GLU A 38 39.76 7.83 -37.25
N THR A 39 39.61 8.49 -38.39
CA THR A 39 38.32 8.75 -39.06
C THR A 39 38.40 8.36 -40.52
N ALA A 40 37.26 8.27 -41.21
CA ALA A 40 37.23 7.96 -42.65
C ALA A 40 38.11 8.92 -43.49
N GLU A 41 38.20 10.18 -43.09
CA GLU A 41 39.01 11.20 -43.76
C GLU A 41 40.47 11.25 -43.27
N ARG A 42 40.74 10.72 -42.07
CA ARG A 42 42.06 10.75 -41.42
C ARG A 42 42.35 9.41 -40.72
N PRO A 43 42.74 8.36 -41.45
CA PRO A 43 43.07 7.06 -40.87
C PRO A 43 44.54 7.01 -40.41
N ASP A 44 44.92 7.93 -39.50
CA ASP A 44 46.33 8.09 -39.10
C ASP A 44 46.85 6.86 -38.33
N ILE A 45 46.01 6.18 -37.53
CA ILE A 45 46.40 4.98 -36.77
C ILE A 45 46.63 3.81 -37.72
N SER A 46 45.71 3.59 -38.66
CA SER A 46 45.85 2.57 -39.70
C SER A 46 47.12 2.76 -40.53
N HIS A 47 47.43 3.99 -40.93
CA HIS A 47 48.65 4.30 -41.67
C HIS A 47 49.93 4.06 -40.85
N VAL A 48 49.95 4.47 -39.58
CA VAL A 48 51.11 4.26 -38.69
C VAL A 48 51.32 2.77 -38.42
N ALA A 49 50.24 2.01 -38.19
CA ALA A 49 50.27 0.57 -37.99
C ALA A 49 50.90 -0.15 -39.20
N LEU A 50 50.44 0.18 -40.41
CA LEU A 50 50.98 -0.37 -41.66
C LEU A 50 52.46 -0.02 -41.85
N ALA A 51 52.83 1.26 -41.67
CA ALA A 51 54.20 1.73 -41.88
C ALA A 51 55.20 1.13 -40.87
N CYS A 52 54.74 0.80 -39.67
CA CYS A 52 55.57 0.26 -38.59
C CYS A 52 55.49 -1.27 -38.46
N GLY A 53 54.60 -1.95 -39.20
CA GLY A 53 54.35 -3.38 -39.07
C GLY A 53 53.80 -3.79 -37.70
N LEU A 54 52.93 -2.95 -37.12
CA LEU A 54 52.29 -3.15 -35.82
C LEU A 54 50.79 -3.44 -36.00
N ALA A 55 50.15 -4.06 -35.01
CA ALA A 55 48.70 -4.13 -34.98
C ALA A 55 48.10 -2.73 -34.76
N GLN A 56 46.93 -2.46 -35.34
CA GLN A 56 46.21 -1.20 -35.13
C GLN A 56 45.91 -0.96 -33.64
N ASP A 57 45.58 -2.02 -32.90
CA ASP A 57 45.33 -1.93 -31.46
C ASP A 57 46.58 -1.50 -30.67
N ASP A 58 47.77 -2.02 -31.02
CA ASP A 58 49.02 -1.61 -30.37
C ASP A 58 49.30 -0.11 -30.56
N VAL A 59 49.06 0.39 -31.78
CA VAL A 59 49.20 1.82 -32.09
C VAL A 59 48.14 2.64 -31.35
N MET A 60 46.90 2.14 -31.28
CA MET A 60 45.83 2.78 -30.52
C MET A 60 46.14 2.85 -29.02
N ARG A 61 46.69 1.78 -28.41
CA ARG A 61 47.16 1.79 -27.02
C ARG A 61 48.23 2.86 -26.79
N MET A 62 49.15 3.06 -27.73
CA MET A 62 50.15 4.13 -27.63
C MET A 62 49.53 5.53 -27.74
N VAL A 63 48.54 5.71 -28.62
CA VAL A 63 47.81 6.99 -28.77
C VAL A 63 46.98 7.29 -27.52
N LEU A 64 46.26 6.29 -27.01
CA LEU A 64 45.48 6.39 -25.77
C LEU A 64 46.40 6.67 -24.59
N ALA A 65 47.54 5.97 -24.47
CA ALA A 65 48.53 6.23 -23.42
C ALA A 65 49.04 7.67 -23.44
N ALA A 66 49.30 8.23 -24.63
CA ALA A 66 49.74 9.62 -24.78
C ALA A 66 48.65 10.62 -24.37
N ARG A 67 47.40 10.36 -24.74
CA ARG A 67 46.25 11.21 -24.37
C ARG A 67 45.96 11.14 -22.87
N VAL A 68 45.95 9.95 -22.28
CA VAL A 68 45.71 9.72 -20.84
C VAL A 68 46.86 10.27 -19.99
N SER A 69 48.11 10.09 -20.41
CA SER A 69 49.28 10.68 -19.76
C SER A 69 49.13 12.20 -19.61
N SER A 70 48.59 12.90 -20.60
CA SER A 70 48.34 14.35 -20.52
C SER A 70 47.30 14.76 -19.47
N LYS A 71 46.44 13.83 -19.05
CA LYS A 71 45.39 14.04 -18.03
C LYS A 71 45.82 13.64 -16.63
N LEU A 72 46.87 12.83 -16.50
CA LEU A 72 47.40 12.36 -15.22
C LEU A 72 48.62 13.19 -14.81
N ALA A 73 48.62 13.67 -13.56
CA ALA A 73 49.72 14.38 -12.90
C ALA A 73 50.13 15.64 -13.66
N GLY A 74 49.16 16.37 -14.24
CA GLY A 74 49.43 17.54 -15.07
C GLY A 74 50.28 17.24 -16.32
N GLY A 75 50.30 16.00 -16.80
CA GLY A 75 51.15 15.56 -17.91
C GLY A 75 52.52 15.05 -17.49
N ALA A 76 52.82 14.97 -16.20
CA ALA A 76 54.13 14.54 -15.69
C ALA A 76 54.30 13.01 -15.64
N LEU A 77 53.23 12.23 -15.83
CA LEU A 77 53.32 10.77 -15.87
C LEU A 77 53.85 10.31 -17.23
N ASP A 78 54.92 9.53 -17.26
CA ASP A 78 55.50 9.05 -18.51
C ASP A 78 54.50 8.23 -19.34
N ILE A 79 54.44 8.47 -20.65
CA ILE A 79 53.58 7.70 -21.58
C ILE A 79 53.83 6.19 -21.44
N ALA A 80 55.08 5.80 -21.17
CA ALA A 80 55.47 4.41 -20.95
C ALA A 80 54.75 3.78 -19.73
N VAL A 81 54.52 4.55 -18.67
CA VAL A 81 53.79 4.10 -17.47
C VAL A 81 52.33 3.81 -17.81
N VAL A 82 51.66 4.74 -18.49
CA VAL A 82 50.27 4.54 -18.90
C VAL A 82 50.16 3.36 -19.88
N TYR A 83 51.09 3.28 -20.83
CA TYR A 83 51.13 2.18 -21.79
C TYR A 83 51.31 0.80 -21.11
N ALA A 84 52.05 0.72 -20.00
CA ALA A 84 52.18 -0.50 -19.22
C ALA A 84 50.85 -1.01 -18.67
N PHE A 85 50.00 -0.11 -18.17
CA PHE A 85 48.65 -0.47 -17.70
C PHE A 85 47.79 -0.94 -18.87
N LEU A 86 47.74 -0.17 -19.96
CA LEU A 86 46.94 -0.51 -21.13
C LEU A 86 47.35 -1.85 -21.75
N GLN A 87 48.64 -2.17 -21.78
CA GLN A 87 49.12 -3.43 -22.35
C GLN A 87 48.62 -4.66 -21.56
N GLN A 88 48.42 -4.48 -20.25
CA GLN A 88 47.88 -5.49 -19.35
C GLN A 88 46.35 -5.43 -19.25
N SER A 89 45.68 -4.75 -20.18
CA SER A 89 44.22 -4.53 -20.19
C SER A 89 43.70 -3.87 -18.91
N LEU A 90 44.50 -2.96 -18.35
CA LEU A 90 44.13 -2.15 -17.19
C LEU A 90 43.86 -0.70 -17.60
N PRO A 91 42.85 -0.03 -17.00
CA PRO A 91 42.00 -0.51 -15.90
C PRO A 91 40.98 -1.56 -16.36
N PRO A 92 40.35 -2.33 -15.44
CA PRO A 92 39.36 -3.35 -15.82
C PRO A 92 38.16 -2.84 -16.62
N THR A 93 37.93 -1.52 -16.59
CA THR A 93 36.89 -0.83 -17.37
C THR A 93 37.32 -0.49 -18.80
N LEU A 94 38.54 -0.86 -19.20
CA LEU A 94 39.06 -0.61 -20.55
C LEU A 94 38.33 -1.52 -21.56
N PRO A 95 37.78 -0.99 -22.66
CA PRO A 95 37.13 -1.79 -23.69
C PRO A 95 38.10 -2.77 -24.37
N ASP A 96 37.61 -3.95 -24.75
CA ASP A 96 38.40 -4.96 -25.47
C ASP A 96 38.86 -4.47 -26.86
N GLU A 97 38.02 -3.71 -27.57
CA GLU A 97 38.33 -3.11 -28.87
C GLU A 97 38.41 -1.58 -28.79
N LEU A 98 39.61 -1.05 -28.60
CA LEU A 98 39.82 0.38 -28.34
C LEU A 98 39.36 1.27 -29.50
N LEU A 99 39.69 0.92 -30.75
CA LEU A 99 39.32 1.73 -31.92
C LEU A 99 37.80 1.77 -32.13
N ALA A 100 37.13 0.62 -32.04
CA ALA A 100 35.68 0.54 -32.20
C ALA A 100 34.94 1.36 -31.14
N SER A 101 35.44 1.35 -29.89
CA SER A 101 34.86 2.12 -28.78
C SER A 101 34.90 3.64 -28.94
N THR A 102 35.69 4.16 -29.89
CA THR A 102 35.75 5.60 -30.16
C THR A 102 34.63 6.12 -31.04
N HIS A 103 33.85 5.25 -31.72
CA HIS A 103 32.78 5.63 -32.67
C HIS A 103 33.20 6.74 -33.64
N GLU A 104 34.05 6.41 -34.62
CA GLU A 104 34.63 7.40 -35.56
C GLU A 104 35.28 8.61 -34.86
N TRP A 105 35.93 8.37 -33.72
CA TRP A 105 36.61 9.39 -32.92
C TRP A 105 35.71 10.35 -32.11
N GLU A 106 34.38 10.21 -32.17
CA GLU A 106 33.45 11.05 -31.41
C GLU A 106 33.57 10.85 -29.90
N LEU A 107 33.83 9.62 -29.44
CA LEU A 107 33.92 9.26 -28.02
C LEU A 107 35.36 9.17 -27.49
N ILE A 108 36.35 9.68 -28.24
CA ILE A 108 37.76 9.60 -27.81
C ILE A 108 38.01 10.28 -26.46
N ASP A 109 37.38 11.44 -26.22
CA ASP A 109 37.57 12.19 -24.98
C ASP A 109 36.94 11.45 -23.79
N GLN A 110 35.79 10.81 -24.00
CA GLN A 110 35.16 9.95 -23.00
C GLN A 110 36.03 8.73 -22.69
N LEU A 111 36.59 8.07 -23.71
CA LEU A 111 37.49 6.94 -23.53
C LEU A 111 38.76 7.35 -22.75
N VAL A 112 39.34 8.50 -23.08
CA VAL A 112 40.51 9.05 -22.38
C VAL A 112 40.18 9.36 -20.92
N GLU A 113 39.06 10.01 -20.65
CA GLU A 113 38.63 10.34 -19.29
C GLU A 113 38.33 9.07 -18.47
N ASN A 114 37.58 8.11 -19.03
CA ASN A 114 37.27 6.84 -18.35
C ASN A 114 38.54 6.05 -18.03
N THR A 115 39.49 6.02 -18.96
CA THR A 115 40.77 5.34 -18.78
C THR A 115 41.62 6.04 -17.73
N ALA A 116 41.71 7.37 -17.76
CA ALA A 116 42.45 8.15 -16.75
C ALA A 116 41.85 7.95 -15.35
N ASN A 117 40.52 8.01 -15.23
CA ASN A 117 39.82 7.78 -13.98
C ASN A 117 40.04 6.35 -13.47
N GLY A 118 39.90 5.34 -14.34
CA GLY A 118 40.10 3.95 -13.96
C GLY A 118 41.54 3.67 -13.51
N ILE A 119 42.54 4.30 -14.13
CA ILE A 119 43.94 4.20 -13.65
C ILE A 119 44.11 4.89 -12.31
N ALA A 120 43.56 6.09 -12.12
CA ALA A 120 43.70 6.87 -10.88
C ALA A 120 43.01 6.20 -9.68
N PHE A 121 41.80 5.66 -9.84
CA PHE A 121 41.01 5.02 -8.77
C PHE A 121 41.31 3.54 -8.55
N MET A 122 42.21 2.96 -9.34
CA MET A 122 42.70 1.60 -9.14
C MET A 122 43.36 1.45 -7.77
N GLU A 123 43.19 0.28 -7.15
CA GLU A 123 43.82 -0.01 -5.86
C GLU A 123 45.35 0.03 -5.97
N SER A 124 46.01 0.67 -5.00
CA SER A 124 47.47 0.86 -5.02
C SER A 124 48.26 -0.46 -5.15
N PRO A 125 47.88 -1.57 -4.49
CA PRO A 125 48.55 -2.86 -4.71
C PRO A 125 48.46 -3.37 -6.16
N LEU A 126 47.33 -3.12 -6.83
CA LEU A 126 47.15 -3.51 -8.23
C LEU A 126 47.98 -2.62 -9.18
N GLN A 127 48.03 -1.31 -8.91
CA GLN A 127 48.89 -0.39 -9.66
C GLN A 127 50.36 -0.82 -9.54
N GLU A 128 50.80 -1.17 -8.34
CA GLU A 128 52.15 -1.62 -8.05
C GLU A 128 52.50 -2.96 -8.72
N ALA A 129 51.60 -3.95 -8.60
CA ALA A 129 51.78 -5.25 -9.24
C ALA A 129 51.85 -5.14 -10.77
N ALA A 130 51.03 -4.27 -11.37
CA ALA A 130 51.05 -4.03 -12.81
C ALA A 130 52.36 -3.37 -13.26
N LEU A 131 52.94 -2.46 -12.47
CA LEU A 131 54.26 -1.88 -12.77
C LEU A 131 55.39 -2.93 -12.67
N ASP A 132 55.32 -3.81 -11.67
CA ASP A 132 56.30 -4.89 -11.49
C ASP A 132 56.24 -5.92 -12.62
N SER A 133 55.03 -6.33 -13.00
CA SER A 133 54.80 -7.20 -14.15
C SER A 133 55.33 -6.57 -15.44
N ALA A 134 55.05 -5.29 -15.68
CA ALA A 134 55.54 -4.57 -16.84
C ALA A 134 57.08 -4.44 -16.88
N LEU A 135 57.75 -4.35 -15.73
CA LEU A 135 59.22 -4.39 -15.66
C LEU A 135 59.76 -5.79 -15.96
N ALA A 136 59.15 -6.84 -15.39
CA ALA A 136 59.56 -8.22 -15.60
C ALA A 136 59.40 -8.65 -17.08
N GLU A 137 58.32 -8.22 -17.72
CA GLU A 137 58.04 -8.46 -19.14
C GLU A 137 58.80 -7.53 -20.09
N ASN A 138 59.62 -6.61 -19.55
CA ASN A 138 60.32 -5.57 -20.31
C ASN A 138 59.38 -4.69 -21.15
N LEU A 139 58.15 -4.42 -20.71
CA LEU A 139 57.22 -3.48 -21.38
C LEU A 139 57.63 -2.02 -21.14
N ILE A 140 58.27 -1.72 -20.01
CA ILE A 140 58.77 -0.38 -19.66
C ILE A 140 60.29 -0.37 -19.42
N PRO A 141 60.97 0.77 -19.65
CA PRO A 141 62.39 0.90 -19.37
C PRO A 141 62.72 0.76 -17.87
N VAL A 142 63.89 0.19 -17.56
CA VAL A 142 64.41 0.08 -16.17
C VAL A 142 64.47 1.43 -15.44
N THR A 143 64.66 2.53 -16.19
CA THR A 143 64.64 3.90 -15.64
C THR A 143 63.28 4.31 -15.07
N VAL A 144 62.18 3.72 -15.56
CA VAL A 144 60.82 3.91 -15.01
C VAL A 144 60.68 3.13 -13.70
N GLY A 145 61.24 1.90 -13.63
CA GLY A 145 61.25 1.11 -12.40
C GLY A 145 62.02 1.78 -11.26
N ALA A 146 63.11 2.49 -11.56
CA ALA A 146 63.85 3.28 -10.57
C ALA A 146 63.02 4.43 -9.96
N ARG A 147 61.97 4.89 -10.65
CA ARG A 147 61.05 5.96 -10.21
C ARG A 147 59.71 5.40 -9.71
N ARG A 148 59.61 4.10 -9.42
CA ARG A 148 58.34 3.45 -9.02
C ARG A 148 57.66 4.17 -7.86
N ALA A 149 58.39 4.47 -6.80
CA ALA A 149 57.84 5.16 -5.62
C ALA A 149 57.32 6.57 -5.98
N ASP A 150 58.02 7.31 -6.83
CA ASP A 150 57.57 8.63 -7.29
C ASP A 150 56.32 8.52 -8.16
N ILE A 151 56.24 7.48 -9.00
CA ILE A 151 55.10 7.23 -9.89
C ILE A 151 53.86 6.86 -9.07
N THR A 152 53.99 5.96 -8.10
CA THR A 152 52.86 5.58 -7.23
C THR A 152 52.40 6.73 -6.35
N ALA A 153 53.34 7.55 -5.84
CA ALA A 153 53.00 8.79 -5.13
C ALA A 153 52.26 9.79 -6.03
N ALA A 154 52.69 9.97 -7.28
CA ALA A 154 52.02 10.85 -8.25
C ALA A 154 50.62 10.33 -8.63
N LEU A 155 50.43 9.02 -8.73
CA LEU A 155 49.12 8.40 -8.96
C LEU A 155 48.20 8.57 -7.74
N ALA A 156 48.72 8.43 -6.52
CA ALA A 156 47.97 8.69 -5.29
C ALA A 156 47.53 10.15 -5.20
N ALA A 157 48.43 11.11 -5.49
CA ALA A 157 48.10 12.54 -5.50
C ALA A 157 47.03 12.87 -6.56
N ASN A 158 47.10 12.28 -7.76
CA ASN A 158 46.04 12.41 -8.76
C ASN A 158 44.70 11.87 -8.27
N ARG A 159 44.71 10.72 -7.58
CA ARG A 159 43.48 10.11 -7.05
C ARG A 159 42.79 11.06 -6.07
N THR A 160 43.55 11.68 -5.17
CA THR A 160 43.06 12.73 -4.26
C THR A 160 42.52 13.94 -5.04
N ALA A 161 43.28 14.46 -6.01
CA ALA A 161 42.84 15.59 -6.85
C ALA A 161 41.59 15.27 -7.68
N PHE A 162 41.46 14.04 -8.18
CA PHE A 162 40.30 13.58 -8.92
C PHE A 162 39.09 13.44 -8.00
N ALA A 163 39.26 12.84 -6.81
CA ALA A 163 38.22 12.78 -5.80
C ALA A 163 37.71 14.17 -5.41
N LEU A 164 38.61 15.15 -5.35
CA LEU A 164 38.29 16.51 -4.99
C LEU A 164 37.53 17.25 -6.11
N HIS A 165 38.01 17.21 -7.35
CA HIS A 165 37.49 18.09 -8.42
C HIS A 165 36.57 17.43 -9.45
N LYS A 166 36.59 16.10 -9.59
CA LYS A 166 35.70 15.44 -10.55
C LYS A 166 34.26 15.43 -10.01
N PRO A 167 33.25 15.49 -10.91
CA PRO A 167 31.84 15.47 -10.54
C PRO A 167 31.38 14.05 -10.16
N LEU A 168 31.90 13.53 -9.04
CA LEU A 168 31.63 12.16 -8.58
C LEU A 168 30.36 12.04 -7.73
N LEU A 169 29.79 13.16 -7.31
CA LEU A 169 28.61 13.21 -6.47
C LEU A 169 27.33 13.32 -7.32
N VAL A 170 26.19 12.98 -6.71
CA VAL A 170 24.87 13.09 -7.35
C VAL A 170 24.67 14.49 -7.93
N GLY A 171 24.14 14.58 -9.15
CA GLY A 171 23.85 15.87 -9.81
C GLY A 171 25.09 16.62 -10.33
N ASN A 172 26.16 15.88 -10.64
CA ASN A 172 27.43 16.42 -11.16
C ASN A 172 28.19 17.34 -10.19
N GLY A 173 27.95 17.19 -8.89
CA GLY A 173 28.72 17.90 -7.85
C GLY A 173 30.10 17.27 -7.63
N SER A 174 31.08 18.08 -7.22
CA SER A 174 32.40 17.62 -6.78
C SER A 174 32.56 17.74 -5.28
N LEU A 175 33.48 16.98 -4.69
CA LEU A 175 33.77 17.10 -3.26
C LEU A 175 34.28 18.51 -2.91
N ALA A 176 35.05 19.14 -3.81
CA ALA A 176 35.51 20.52 -3.69
C ALA A 176 34.36 21.51 -3.62
N SER A 177 33.33 21.35 -4.45
CA SER A 177 32.17 22.27 -4.41
C SER A 177 31.40 22.14 -3.11
N VAL A 178 31.24 20.92 -2.58
CA VAL A 178 30.56 20.70 -1.30
C VAL A 178 31.39 21.25 -0.13
N LEU A 179 32.70 20.94 -0.10
CA LEU A 179 33.62 21.49 0.88
C LEU A 179 33.68 23.02 0.84
N GLY A 180 33.61 23.61 -0.35
CA GLY A 180 33.56 25.07 -0.55
C GLY A 180 32.30 25.74 -0.01
N THR A 181 31.23 24.99 0.27
CA THR A 181 30.03 25.49 0.98
C THR A 181 30.09 25.26 2.49
N SER A 182 31.21 24.72 3.00
CA SER A 182 31.44 24.53 4.42
C SER A 182 32.52 25.49 4.94
N THR A 183 32.69 25.49 6.25
CA THR A 183 33.70 26.25 6.98
C THR A 183 35.04 25.53 7.10
N ILE A 184 35.21 24.36 6.46
CA ILE A 184 36.51 23.68 6.39
C ILE A 184 37.52 24.57 5.63
N PRO A 185 38.71 24.83 6.19
CA PRO A 185 39.74 25.59 5.48
C PRO A 185 40.17 24.89 4.18
N ALA A 186 40.34 25.65 3.10
CA ALA A 186 40.75 25.10 1.80
C ALA A 186 42.06 24.28 1.83
N GLY A 187 42.96 24.58 2.77
CA GLY A 187 44.21 23.82 2.96
C GLY A 187 44.01 22.39 3.50
N GLU A 188 42.83 22.07 4.00
CA GLU A 188 42.49 20.75 4.55
C GLU A 188 41.69 19.88 3.56
N PHE A 189 41.36 20.39 2.37
CA PHE A 189 40.53 19.68 1.38
C PHE A 189 41.18 18.38 0.91
N ASP A 190 42.50 18.37 0.73
CA ASP A 190 43.23 17.16 0.32
C ASP A 190 43.14 16.07 1.39
N ARG A 191 43.21 16.41 2.68
CA ARG A 191 43.05 15.42 3.77
C ARG A 191 41.64 14.82 3.77
N VAL A 192 40.61 15.63 3.57
CA VAL A 192 39.22 15.13 3.47
C VAL A 192 39.06 14.23 2.24
N ALA A 193 39.65 14.61 1.10
CA ALA A 193 39.61 13.81 -0.12
C ALA A 193 40.36 12.48 0.04
N GLU A 194 41.47 12.42 0.78
CA GLU A 194 42.16 11.18 1.12
C GLU A 194 41.26 10.23 1.94
N VAL A 195 40.57 10.76 2.96
CA VAL A 195 39.61 9.97 3.74
C VAL A 195 38.47 9.49 2.84
N PHE A 196 37.89 10.35 2.00
CA PHE A 196 36.81 10.00 1.07
C PHE A 196 37.19 8.86 0.13
N VAL A 197 38.42 8.89 -0.39
CA VAL A 197 38.96 7.83 -1.25
C VAL A 197 39.11 6.50 -0.49
N SER A 198 39.54 6.55 0.77
CA SER A 198 39.73 5.35 1.59
C SER A 198 38.42 4.68 1.99
N THR A 199 37.37 5.46 2.30
CA THR A 199 36.07 4.96 2.76
C THR A 199 35.04 4.78 1.65
N ARG A 200 35.31 5.34 0.46
CA ARG A 200 34.47 5.24 -0.75
C ARG A 200 33.04 5.78 -0.60
N GLY A 201 32.82 6.75 0.31
CA GLY A 201 31.51 7.40 0.49
C GLY A 201 31.34 8.09 1.85
N PHE A 202 30.19 8.73 2.08
CA PHE A 202 29.87 9.53 3.28
C PHE A 202 29.28 8.72 4.46
N GLY A 203 29.78 7.51 4.72
CA GLY A 203 29.31 6.64 5.81
C GLY A 203 29.90 6.99 7.19
N ASN A 204 29.54 6.23 8.23
CA ASN A 204 30.10 6.42 9.58
C ASN A 204 31.62 6.35 9.64
N GLU A 205 32.23 5.46 8.85
CA GLU A 205 33.69 5.34 8.75
C GLU A 205 34.33 6.62 8.19
N PHE A 206 33.68 7.27 7.23
CA PHE A 206 34.15 8.55 6.68
C PHE A 206 34.13 9.65 7.73
N TRP A 207 33.01 9.82 8.44
CA TRP A 207 32.91 10.85 9.47
C TRP A 207 33.88 10.60 10.63
N THR A 208 34.09 9.35 11.00
CA THR A 208 35.08 8.97 12.01
C THR A 208 36.50 9.29 11.51
N GLY A 209 36.81 8.95 10.25
CA GLY A 209 38.09 9.21 9.62
C GLY A 209 38.40 10.70 9.46
N VAL A 210 37.41 11.51 9.06
CA VAL A 210 37.58 12.97 8.91
C VAL A 210 37.84 13.64 10.25
N ASN A 211 37.10 13.28 11.30
CA ASN A 211 37.37 13.79 12.65
C ASN A 211 38.77 13.39 13.16
N ALA A 212 39.23 12.17 12.86
CA ALA A 212 40.58 11.74 13.20
C ALA A 212 41.67 12.48 12.39
N ALA A 213 41.39 12.79 11.12
CA ALA A 213 42.32 13.49 10.23
C ALA A 213 42.40 15.00 10.51
N LEU A 214 41.35 15.59 11.08
CA LEU A 214 41.21 17.02 11.35
C LEU A 214 40.96 17.33 12.84
N PRO A 215 41.91 17.02 13.74
CA PRO A 215 41.72 17.24 15.17
C PRO A 215 41.53 18.74 15.49
N GLY A 216 40.53 19.09 16.29
CA GLY A 216 40.22 20.47 16.68
C GLY A 216 39.36 21.25 15.67
N LEU A 217 38.88 20.59 14.61
CA LEU A 217 37.95 21.17 13.62
C LEU A 217 36.56 20.54 13.69
N GLU A 218 36.15 20.01 14.84
CA GLU A 218 34.91 19.24 15.00
C GLU A 218 33.66 20.06 14.60
N THR A 219 33.66 21.37 14.89
CA THR A 219 32.54 22.26 14.50
C THR A 219 32.46 22.43 12.98
N GLN A 220 33.61 22.58 12.31
CA GLN A 220 33.70 22.69 10.86
C GLN A 220 33.33 21.37 10.18
N VAL A 221 33.67 20.23 10.80
CA VAL A 221 33.26 18.91 10.32
C VAL A 221 31.74 18.74 10.43
N GLN A 222 31.09 19.23 11.50
CA GLN A 222 29.62 19.24 11.59
C GLN A 222 28.97 20.14 10.53
N ASP A 223 29.54 21.32 10.31
CA ASP A 223 29.08 22.23 9.26
C ASP A 223 29.25 21.63 7.85
N PHE A 224 30.33 20.88 7.62
CA PHE A 224 30.54 20.10 6.40
C PHE A 224 29.57 18.93 6.26
N LYS A 225 29.25 18.23 7.36
CA LYS A 225 28.20 17.20 7.38
C LYS A 225 26.86 17.78 6.95
N GLN A 226 26.48 18.93 7.49
CA GLN A 226 25.28 19.64 7.06
C GLN A 226 25.34 20.03 5.58
N SER A 227 26.49 20.48 5.07
CA SER A 227 26.66 20.75 3.63
C SER A 227 26.44 19.49 2.80
N VAL A 228 26.99 18.33 3.18
CA VAL A 228 26.76 17.06 2.49
C VAL A 228 25.26 16.71 2.49
N GLU A 229 24.57 16.82 3.62
CA GLU A 229 23.14 16.51 3.74
C GLU A 229 22.27 17.45 2.88
N VAL A 230 22.51 18.76 2.93
CA VAL A 230 21.85 19.73 2.03
C VAL A 230 22.14 19.37 0.57
N GLY A 231 23.39 19.04 0.24
CA GLY A 231 23.81 18.60 -1.09
C GLY A 231 23.06 17.38 -1.59
N LEU A 232 22.77 16.40 -0.73
CA LEU A 232 21.96 15.23 -1.08
C LEU A 232 20.50 15.59 -1.41
N VAL A 233 19.93 16.58 -0.72
CA VAL A 233 18.58 17.10 -0.97
C VAL A 233 18.52 17.89 -2.28
N VAL A 234 19.46 18.80 -2.49
CA VAL A 234 19.46 19.70 -3.66
C VAL A 234 20.24 19.16 -4.86
N LYS A 235 20.61 17.87 -4.83
CA LYS A 235 21.41 17.18 -5.85
C LYS A 235 22.70 17.94 -6.21
N ASN A 236 23.39 18.46 -5.19
CA ASN A 236 24.61 19.25 -5.28
C ASN A 236 24.54 20.44 -6.27
N HIS A 237 23.35 20.98 -6.53
CA HIS A 237 23.20 22.20 -7.30
C HIS A 237 23.71 23.39 -6.48
N LEU A 238 24.95 23.80 -6.76
CA LEU A 238 25.72 24.73 -5.93
C LEU A 238 24.98 26.02 -5.55
N PRO A 239 24.29 26.75 -6.48
CA PRO A 239 23.55 27.95 -6.10
C PRO A 239 22.45 27.69 -5.07
N THR A 240 21.71 26.59 -5.21
CA THR A 240 20.65 26.21 -4.26
C THR A 240 21.25 25.73 -2.95
N MET A 241 22.36 25.01 -3.01
CA MET A 241 23.07 24.51 -1.82
C MET A 241 23.57 25.66 -0.94
N THR A 242 24.27 26.64 -1.51
CA THR A 242 24.72 27.84 -0.78
C THR A 242 23.53 28.60 -0.18
N PHE A 243 22.48 28.83 -0.97
CA PHE A 243 21.29 29.54 -0.49
C PHE A 243 20.60 28.80 0.67
N MET A 244 20.45 27.47 0.60
CA MET A 244 19.83 26.71 1.69
C MET A 244 20.72 26.65 2.94
N LYS A 245 22.05 26.63 2.78
CA LYS A 245 22.99 26.76 3.90
C LYS A 245 22.81 28.10 4.63
N ASP A 246 22.72 29.20 3.88
CA ASP A 246 22.46 30.52 4.44
C ASP A 246 21.10 30.57 5.14
N LYS A 247 20.07 29.95 4.57
CA LYS A 247 18.74 29.87 5.18
C LYS A 247 18.68 29.07 6.47
N ILE A 248 19.37 27.94 6.54
CA ILE A 248 19.46 27.16 7.77
C ILE A 248 20.22 27.93 8.87
N ALA A 249 21.22 28.74 8.48
CA ALA A 249 21.97 29.56 9.42
C ALA A 249 21.24 30.86 9.84
N ASP A 250 20.14 31.22 9.17
CA ASP A 250 19.38 32.45 9.43
C ASP A 250 18.29 32.21 10.49
N PRO A 251 18.47 32.69 11.75
CA PRO A 251 17.47 32.51 12.80
C PRO A 251 16.17 33.26 12.53
N ALA A 252 16.13 34.19 11.57
CA ALA A 252 14.89 34.84 11.14
C ALA A 252 14.03 33.92 10.27
N ASP A 253 14.62 32.88 9.66
CA ASP A 253 13.90 31.90 8.86
C ASP A 253 13.44 30.73 9.75
N GLY A 254 12.30 30.92 10.43
CA GLY A 254 11.74 29.91 11.34
C GLY A 254 11.23 28.61 10.66
N ARG A 255 11.42 28.45 9.34
CA ARG A 255 10.94 27.27 8.59
C ARG A 255 11.94 26.13 8.57
N VAL A 256 13.24 26.42 8.61
CA VAL A 256 14.30 25.41 8.48
C VAL A 256 15.46 25.73 9.42
N SER A 257 15.87 24.73 10.21
CA SER A 257 16.98 24.82 11.17
C SER A 257 18.05 23.74 10.96
N SER A 258 17.78 22.77 10.07
CA SER A 258 18.67 21.68 9.71
C SER A 258 18.42 21.21 8.27
N ALA A 259 19.30 20.35 7.75
CA ALA A 259 19.07 19.70 6.46
C ALA A 259 17.82 18.79 6.47
N ARG A 260 17.46 18.22 7.63
CA ARG A 260 16.26 17.39 7.81
C ARG A 260 14.99 18.21 7.62
N ASP A 261 14.97 19.45 8.09
CA ASP A 261 13.81 20.35 7.97
C ASP A 261 13.47 20.69 6.52
N LEU A 262 14.40 20.53 5.59
CA LEU A 262 14.13 20.69 4.16
C LEU A 262 13.01 19.75 3.66
N ALA A 263 12.87 18.58 4.31
CA ALA A 263 11.79 17.63 4.03
C ALA A 263 10.42 18.08 4.57
N LYS A 264 10.39 19.07 5.46
CA LYS A 264 9.17 19.73 5.90
C LYS A 264 8.67 20.73 4.86
N LEU A 265 9.42 21.10 3.84
CA LEU A 265 8.98 22.11 2.88
C LEU A 265 8.01 21.54 1.84
N THR A 266 6.90 22.24 1.61
CA THR A 266 5.97 21.96 0.52
C THR A 266 6.58 22.31 -0.84
N PRO A 267 6.07 21.76 -1.96
CA PRO A 267 6.50 22.19 -3.29
C PRO A 267 6.34 23.70 -3.53
N GLN A 268 5.35 24.34 -2.89
CA GLN A 268 5.17 25.79 -2.99
C GLN A 268 6.27 26.55 -2.23
N GLU A 269 6.60 26.14 -1.01
CA GLU A 269 7.68 26.77 -0.24
C GLU A 269 9.04 26.59 -0.90
N TRP A 270 9.29 25.42 -1.52
CA TRP A 270 10.46 25.23 -2.38
C TRP A 270 10.47 26.19 -3.58
N SER A 271 9.33 26.39 -4.23
CA SER A 271 9.19 27.36 -5.34
C SER A 271 9.50 28.79 -4.89
N ASP A 272 9.04 29.17 -3.69
CA ASP A 272 9.31 30.47 -3.10
C ASP A 272 10.81 30.66 -2.82
N TYR A 273 11.50 29.65 -2.27
CA TYR A 273 12.95 29.68 -2.06
C TYR A 273 13.74 29.75 -3.36
N ILE A 274 13.35 28.99 -4.38
CA ILE A 274 14.01 29.07 -5.70
C ILE A 274 13.82 30.48 -6.29
N SER A 275 12.64 31.08 -6.11
CA SER A 275 12.38 32.46 -6.54
C SER A 275 13.26 33.46 -5.79
N ALA A 276 13.43 33.28 -4.48
CA ALA A 276 14.28 34.13 -3.63
C ALA A 276 15.77 34.00 -3.97
N ASN A 277 16.20 32.81 -4.42
CA ASN A 277 17.56 32.56 -4.91
C ASN A 277 17.78 32.98 -6.37
N GLY A 278 17.06 34.02 -6.83
CA GLY A 278 17.22 34.56 -8.18
C GLY A 278 16.79 33.62 -9.31
N ASN A 279 15.96 32.60 -9.03
CA ASN A 279 15.58 31.54 -9.97
C ASN A 279 16.78 30.74 -10.52
N ALA A 280 17.78 30.49 -9.67
CA ALA A 280 18.86 29.56 -10.00
C ALA A 280 18.32 28.13 -10.16
N ILE A 281 18.05 27.72 -11.40
CA ILE A 281 17.47 26.44 -11.78
C ILE A 281 18.48 25.71 -12.68
N PRO A 282 18.72 24.39 -12.48
CA PRO A 282 19.60 23.63 -13.35
C PRO A 282 19.23 23.72 -14.83
N ASP A 283 20.25 23.78 -15.69
CA ASP A 283 20.09 23.69 -17.13
C ASP A 283 19.43 22.36 -17.52
N GLY A 284 18.52 22.39 -18.50
CA GLY A 284 17.76 21.21 -18.91
C GLY A 284 16.59 20.82 -18.01
N THR A 285 16.26 21.59 -16.96
CA THR A 285 15.01 21.37 -16.19
C THR A 285 13.78 21.59 -17.09
N ASP A 286 12.86 20.61 -17.09
CA ASP A 286 11.65 20.62 -17.93
C ASP A 286 10.71 21.80 -17.60
N GLY A 287 10.21 22.45 -18.66
CA GLY A 287 9.21 23.52 -18.59
C GLY A 287 9.40 24.57 -19.68
N ALA A 288 8.30 24.98 -20.31
CA ALA A 288 8.33 25.96 -21.42
C ALA A 288 8.57 27.41 -20.95
N THR A 289 8.26 27.71 -19.69
CA THR A 289 8.41 29.04 -19.09
C THR A 289 9.21 28.96 -17.79
N LEU A 290 9.80 30.08 -17.36
CA LEU A 290 10.55 30.13 -16.11
C LEU A 290 9.72 29.69 -14.89
N PRO A 291 8.44 30.12 -14.72
CA PRO A 291 7.58 29.61 -13.66
C PRO A 291 7.37 28.08 -13.72
N ALA A 292 7.16 27.53 -14.92
CA ALA A 292 6.98 26.08 -15.09
C ALA A 292 8.26 25.30 -14.74
N ARG A 293 9.43 25.78 -15.17
CA ARG A 293 10.73 25.18 -14.80
C ARG A 293 10.96 25.24 -13.30
N ARG A 294 10.59 26.35 -12.65
CA ARG A 294 10.69 26.52 -11.20
C ARG A 294 9.82 25.51 -10.46
N GLU A 295 8.58 25.34 -10.86
CA GLU A 295 7.66 24.38 -10.24
C GLU A 295 8.13 22.94 -10.41
N THR A 296 8.63 22.57 -11.61
CA THR A 296 9.25 21.26 -11.86
C THR A 296 10.45 21.04 -10.93
N PHE A 297 11.32 22.04 -10.79
CA PHE A 297 12.48 21.93 -9.91
C PHE A 297 12.06 21.82 -8.44
N ALA A 298 11.11 22.65 -7.99
CA ALA A 298 10.58 22.62 -6.63
C ALA A 298 9.97 21.26 -6.27
N ARG A 299 9.15 20.66 -7.15
CA ARG A 299 8.63 19.30 -6.96
C ARG A 299 9.74 18.25 -6.90
N THR A 300 10.78 18.40 -7.72
CA THR A 300 11.95 17.51 -7.72
C THR A 300 12.70 17.57 -6.38
N LEU A 301 12.87 18.79 -5.83
CA LEU A 301 13.51 18.98 -4.53
C LEU A 301 12.65 18.42 -3.39
N ALA A 302 11.34 18.69 -3.39
CA ALA A 302 10.41 18.14 -2.39
C ALA A 302 10.42 16.60 -2.39
N ALA A 303 10.34 15.97 -3.57
CA ALA A 303 10.40 14.51 -3.68
C ALA A 303 11.76 13.94 -3.25
N GLN A 304 12.86 14.63 -3.57
CA GLN A 304 14.20 14.23 -3.14
C GLN A 304 14.36 14.37 -1.61
N SER A 305 13.89 15.48 -1.01
CA SER A 305 13.95 15.66 0.45
C SER A 305 13.13 14.61 1.19
N GLU A 306 11.94 14.27 0.68
CA GLU A 306 11.10 13.20 1.24
C GLU A 306 11.80 11.82 1.13
N ARG A 307 12.48 11.54 0.02
CA ARG A 307 13.22 10.29 -0.13
C ARG A 307 14.36 10.15 0.87
N ILE A 308 15.05 11.26 1.18
CA ILE A 308 16.18 11.27 2.12
C ILE A 308 15.68 11.26 3.57
N PHE A 309 14.63 12.00 3.91
CA PHE A 309 14.08 12.11 5.25
C PHE A 309 12.57 11.77 5.28
N PRO A 310 12.19 10.51 5.03
CA PRO A 310 10.79 10.12 4.82
C PRO A 310 9.91 10.30 6.06
N THR A 311 10.47 10.03 7.24
CA THR A 311 9.75 10.20 8.51
C THR A 311 9.42 11.67 8.77
N VAL A 312 10.37 12.58 8.56
CA VAL A 312 10.19 14.03 8.78
C VAL A 312 9.17 14.60 7.79
N ALA A 313 9.30 14.27 6.50
CA ALA A 313 8.34 14.69 5.49
C ALA A 313 6.92 14.20 5.79
N PHE A 314 6.78 12.94 6.21
CA PHE A 314 5.49 12.36 6.51
C PHE A 314 4.80 13.03 7.71
N VAL A 315 5.50 13.19 8.84
CA VAL A 315 4.91 13.83 10.02
C VAL A 315 4.55 15.29 9.73
N ALA A 316 5.41 16.03 9.02
CA ALA A 316 5.11 17.39 8.61
C ALA A 316 3.90 17.49 7.67
N GLU A 317 3.76 16.55 6.74
CA GLU A 317 2.62 16.50 5.81
C GLU A 317 1.31 16.17 6.54
N VAL A 318 1.35 15.26 7.52
CA VAL A 318 0.19 14.93 8.36
C VAL A 318 -0.19 16.09 9.27
N GLY A 319 0.78 16.79 9.86
CA GLY A 319 0.54 17.97 10.71
C GLY A 319 -0.16 19.14 10.02
N ARG A 320 -0.22 19.14 8.68
CA ARG A 320 -0.99 20.12 7.90
C ARG A 320 -2.48 19.78 7.78
N SER A 321 -2.88 18.54 8.04
CA SER A 321 -4.28 18.13 7.92
C SER A 321 -5.03 18.32 9.23
N THR A 322 -6.25 18.80 9.10
CA THR A 322 -7.24 18.86 10.20
C THR A 322 -8.28 17.75 10.12
N GLN A 323 -8.17 16.85 9.12
CA GLN A 323 -9.12 15.76 8.89
C GLN A 323 -8.71 14.45 9.57
N THR A 324 -7.46 14.33 10.00
CA THR A 324 -7.01 13.12 10.72
C THR A 324 -7.65 13.03 12.09
N ALA A 325 -7.78 11.81 12.61
CA ALA A 325 -8.23 11.57 13.98
C ALA A 325 -7.11 11.72 15.03
N LEU A 326 -5.90 12.10 14.61
CA LEU A 326 -4.74 12.25 15.49
C LEU A 326 -4.83 13.57 16.26
N THR A 327 -4.45 13.55 17.53
CA THR A 327 -4.56 14.71 18.44
C THR A 327 -3.21 15.23 18.91
N LYS A 328 -2.14 14.45 18.73
CA LYS A 328 -0.79 14.67 19.26
C LYS A 328 0.29 14.79 18.18
N VAL A 329 -0.08 15.22 16.97
CA VAL A 329 0.84 15.27 15.83
C VAL A 329 1.99 16.25 16.07
N ASP A 330 1.74 17.38 16.75
CA ASP A 330 2.77 18.37 17.05
C ASP A 330 3.80 17.83 18.06
N GLU A 331 3.35 17.12 19.09
CA GLU A 331 4.23 16.45 20.04
C GLU A 331 5.04 15.31 19.39
N VAL A 332 4.43 14.58 18.45
CA VAL A 332 5.14 13.58 17.64
C VAL A 332 6.18 14.24 16.73
N ALA A 333 5.87 15.38 16.11
CA ALA A 333 6.81 16.14 15.30
C ALA A 333 8.03 16.58 16.12
N ALA A 334 7.79 17.10 17.33
CA ALA A 334 8.87 17.48 18.26
C ALA A 334 9.74 16.27 18.65
N LEU A 335 9.15 15.09 18.85
CA LEU A 335 9.90 13.86 19.13
C LEU A 335 10.78 13.44 17.95
N VAL A 336 10.25 13.46 16.73
CA VAL A 336 11.01 13.12 15.51
C VAL A 336 12.14 14.12 15.26
N ASP A 337 11.93 15.38 15.61
CA ASP A 337 12.96 16.42 15.52
C ASP A 337 14.07 16.20 16.54
N ALA A 338 13.73 15.82 17.78
CA ALA A 338 14.68 15.56 18.86
C ALA A 338 15.51 14.26 18.66
N HIS A 339 15.02 13.31 17.86
CA HIS A 339 15.66 12.00 17.67
C HIS A 339 15.91 11.71 16.18
N GLU A 340 17.12 12.04 15.70
CA GLU A 340 17.48 11.94 14.29
C GLU A 340 17.52 10.51 13.73
N ASP A 341 17.73 9.53 14.60
CA ASP A 341 17.85 8.10 14.30
C ASP A 341 16.51 7.36 14.26
N LEU A 342 15.40 8.03 14.62
CA LEU A 342 14.07 7.45 14.54
C LEU A 342 13.55 7.42 13.09
N ASP A 343 13.56 6.24 12.48
CA ASP A 343 12.92 5.98 11.19
C ASP A 343 11.65 5.13 11.34
N LEU A 344 10.48 5.73 11.10
CA LEU A 344 9.19 5.05 11.23
C LEU A 344 9.01 3.89 10.24
N ARG A 345 9.75 3.86 9.12
CA ARG A 345 9.66 2.75 8.16
C ARG A 345 10.30 1.47 8.69
N THR A 346 11.33 1.59 9.51
CA THR A 346 12.19 0.46 9.89
C THR A 346 12.22 0.19 11.39
N ALA A 347 12.18 1.22 12.24
CA ALA A 347 12.29 1.08 13.69
C ALA A 347 11.06 0.43 14.33
N ASN A 348 11.26 -0.28 15.45
CA ASN A 348 10.16 -0.57 16.39
C ASN A 348 10.01 0.64 17.32
N VAL A 349 8.91 1.38 17.21
CA VAL A 349 8.69 2.62 17.97
C VAL A 349 8.74 2.37 19.48
N ASP A 350 8.07 1.32 19.97
CA ASP A 350 8.05 1.02 21.40
C ASP A 350 9.43 0.61 21.91
N GLY A 351 10.14 -0.18 21.12
CA GLY A 351 11.50 -0.58 21.46
C GLY A 351 12.48 0.60 21.43
N PHE A 352 12.33 1.51 20.47
CA PHE A 352 13.13 2.73 20.37
C PHE A 352 12.93 3.62 21.59
N VAL A 353 11.67 3.86 21.98
CA VAL A 353 11.31 4.67 23.16
C VAL A 353 11.87 4.04 24.44
N ALA A 354 11.74 2.72 24.60
CA ALA A 354 12.25 2.00 25.77
C ALA A 354 13.79 2.03 25.85
N SER A 355 14.48 1.75 24.74
CA SER A 355 15.95 1.68 24.68
C SER A 355 16.63 3.02 24.95
N ASN A 356 15.99 4.11 24.54
CA ASN A 356 16.49 5.46 24.72
C ASN A 356 15.93 6.13 26.01
N ALA A 357 15.17 5.40 26.83
CA ALA A 357 14.53 5.89 28.05
C ALA A 357 13.75 7.20 27.85
N ILE A 358 13.07 7.33 26.71
CA ILE A 358 12.33 8.54 26.35
C ILE A 358 11.00 8.53 27.11
N ALA A 359 10.73 9.59 27.88
CA ALA A 359 9.44 9.80 28.51
C ALA A 359 8.43 10.30 27.47
N VAL A 360 7.50 9.43 27.07
CA VAL A 360 6.45 9.73 26.09
C VAL A 360 5.10 9.43 26.71
N ASP A 361 4.18 10.40 26.62
CA ASP A 361 2.79 10.26 27.03
C ASP A 361 2.06 9.16 26.21
N ASP A 362 1.08 8.49 26.82
CA ASP A 362 0.39 7.35 26.19
C ASP A 362 -0.36 7.75 24.92
N ASP A 363 -0.94 8.96 24.85
CA ASP A 363 -1.65 9.44 23.67
C ASP A 363 -0.65 9.76 22.54
N VAL A 364 0.50 10.36 22.87
CA VAL A 364 1.59 10.61 21.90
C VAL A 364 2.12 9.28 21.34
N ARG A 365 2.29 8.27 22.20
CA ARG A 365 2.70 6.93 21.79
C ARG A 365 1.66 6.26 20.90
N ALA A 366 0.37 6.43 21.18
CA ALA A 366 -0.71 5.89 20.37
C ALA A 366 -0.69 6.50 18.96
N ASP A 367 -0.61 7.83 18.85
CA ASP A 367 -0.55 8.55 17.57
C ASP A 367 0.71 8.20 16.78
N LEU A 368 1.86 8.07 17.45
CA LEU A 368 3.12 7.63 16.82
C LEU A 368 3.01 6.24 16.20
N ARG A 369 2.31 5.29 16.84
CA ARG A 369 2.04 3.96 16.28
C ARG A 369 1.09 4.03 15.08
N VAL A 370 0.08 4.90 15.11
CA VAL A 370 -0.84 5.12 13.97
C VAL A 370 -0.09 5.69 12.77
N LEU A 371 0.73 6.71 13.00
CA LEU A 371 1.62 7.32 12.00
C LEU A 371 2.57 6.27 11.40
N GLN A 372 3.23 5.46 12.24
CA GLN A 372 4.10 4.38 11.76
C GLN A 372 3.36 3.43 10.81
N ARG A 373 2.16 2.96 11.18
CA ARG A 373 1.40 2.03 10.34
C ARG A 373 1.04 2.64 8.99
N ALA A 374 0.54 3.88 8.98
CA ALA A 374 0.23 4.58 7.74
C ALA A 374 1.48 4.82 6.89
N HIS A 375 2.61 5.20 7.51
CA HIS A 375 3.87 5.45 6.80
C HIS A 375 4.47 4.21 6.14
N ARG A 376 4.26 3.03 6.72
CA ARG A 376 4.69 1.74 6.16
C ARG A 376 3.80 1.24 5.03
N LEU A 377 2.55 1.70 4.97
CA LEU A 377 1.59 1.35 3.91
C LEU A 377 1.66 2.29 2.72
N ALA A 378 2.00 3.56 2.95
CA ALA A 378 2.02 4.60 1.93
C ALA A 378 3.41 4.79 1.30
N PRO A 379 3.49 4.88 -0.04
CA PRO A 379 4.76 5.16 -0.71
C PRO A 379 5.25 6.60 -0.45
N THR A 380 4.33 7.55 -0.28
CA THR A 380 4.65 8.97 -0.08
C THR A 380 3.97 9.57 1.14
N ALA A 381 4.47 10.71 1.60
CA ALA A 381 3.91 11.48 2.71
C ALA A 381 2.45 11.90 2.43
N SER A 382 2.19 12.39 1.21
CA SER A 382 0.85 12.84 0.78
C SER A 382 -0.17 11.71 0.75
N THR A 383 0.25 10.51 0.32
CA THR A 383 -0.63 9.33 0.27
C THR A 383 -0.85 8.74 1.67
N GLY A 384 0.15 8.82 2.54
CA GLY A 384 0.00 8.46 3.95
C GLY A 384 -0.96 9.39 4.68
N ARG A 385 -0.90 10.70 4.42
CA ARG A 385 -1.90 11.66 4.92
C ARG A 385 -3.29 11.32 4.41
N ALA A 386 -3.44 11.05 3.10
CA ALA A 386 -4.73 10.66 2.53
C ALA A 386 -5.32 9.39 3.17
N LEU A 387 -4.49 8.42 3.57
CA LEU A 387 -4.94 7.27 4.35
C LEU A 387 -5.51 7.72 5.72
N LEU A 388 -4.78 8.55 6.44
CA LEU A 388 -5.17 9.03 7.78
C LEU A 388 -6.40 9.94 7.76
N ASP A 389 -6.53 10.82 6.77
CA ASP A 389 -7.71 11.66 6.53
C ASP A 389 -8.96 10.81 6.30
N ASN A 390 -8.78 9.58 5.79
CA ASN A 390 -9.83 8.61 5.56
C ASN A 390 -10.02 7.61 6.72
N HIS A 391 -9.34 7.85 7.85
CA HIS A 391 -9.27 6.98 9.03
C HIS A 391 -8.69 5.58 8.78
N LEU A 392 -7.95 5.40 7.69
CA LEU A 392 -7.30 4.15 7.31
C LEU A 392 -5.87 4.11 7.84
N HIS A 393 -5.60 3.19 8.76
CA HIS A 393 -4.28 3.10 9.38
C HIS A 393 -3.90 1.67 9.80
N SER A 394 -4.64 0.68 9.32
CA SER A 394 -4.39 -0.75 9.53
C SER A 394 -4.56 -1.50 8.23
N SER A 395 -3.67 -2.46 7.97
CA SER A 395 -3.78 -3.37 6.84
C SER A 395 -5.10 -4.13 6.85
N MET A 396 -5.60 -4.52 8.05
CA MET A 396 -6.85 -5.24 8.19
C MET A 396 -8.05 -4.39 7.76
N GLN A 397 -8.08 -3.10 8.15
CA GLN A 397 -9.13 -2.15 7.73
C GLN A 397 -9.17 -1.99 6.20
N ILE A 398 -7.99 -1.86 5.59
CA ILE A 398 -7.85 -1.71 4.14
C ILE A 398 -8.33 -2.97 3.40
N LEU A 399 -8.01 -4.16 3.91
CA LEU A 399 -8.44 -5.41 3.30
C LEU A 399 -9.93 -5.69 3.53
N SER A 400 -10.48 -5.30 4.69
CA SER A 400 -11.88 -5.55 5.01
C SER A 400 -12.86 -4.74 4.17
N MET A 401 -12.51 -3.51 3.77
CA MET A 401 -13.35 -2.69 2.89
C MET A 401 -13.27 -3.12 1.41
N GLY A 402 -12.23 -3.85 1.04
CA GLY A 402 -12.01 -4.35 -0.31
C GLY A 402 -11.35 -3.34 -1.25
N LYS A 403 -10.76 -3.89 -2.33
CA LYS A 403 -9.93 -3.18 -3.30
C LYS A 403 -10.66 -2.05 -4.04
N ALA A 404 -11.90 -2.28 -4.48
CA ALA A 404 -12.65 -1.30 -5.26
C ALA A 404 -13.00 -0.05 -4.44
N GLU A 405 -13.46 -0.27 -3.20
CA GLU A 405 -13.78 0.80 -2.26
C GLU A 405 -12.55 1.62 -1.90
N LEU A 406 -11.41 0.96 -1.64
CA LEU A 406 -10.16 1.66 -1.37
C LEU A 406 -9.77 2.59 -2.53
N VAL A 407 -9.82 2.11 -3.76
CA VAL A 407 -9.49 2.91 -4.96
C VAL A 407 -10.43 4.09 -5.10
N GLN A 408 -11.73 3.90 -4.87
CA GLN A 408 -12.71 4.99 -4.92
C GLN A 408 -12.46 6.04 -3.83
N LYS A 409 -12.26 5.60 -2.58
CA LYS A 409 -12.08 6.48 -1.40
C LYS A 409 -10.78 7.29 -1.49
N LEU A 410 -9.67 6.64 -1.85
CA LEU A 410 -8.39 7.32 -2.06
C LEU A 410 -8.39 8.17 -3.34
N GLY A 411 -9.09 7.75 -4.40
CA GLY A 411 -9.29 8.53 -5.61
C GLY A 411 -10.00 9.87 -5.34
N ALA A 412 -11.00 9.88 -4.46
CA ALA A 412 -11.66 11.11 -4.00
C ALA A 412 -10.71 12.05 -3.23
N SER A 413 -9.61 11.52 -2.70
CA SER A 413 -8.55 12.26 -1.99
C SER A 413 -7.37 12.63 -2.90
N GLY A 414 -7.50 12.43 -4.22
CA GLY A 414 -6.47 12.78 -5.21
C GLY A 414 -5.35 11.76 -5.39
N VAL A 415 -5.49 10.54 -4.84
CA VAL A 415 -4.53 9.45 -5.04
C VAL A 415 -4.84 8.73 -6.37
N ASP A 416 -3.84 8.56 -7.21
CA ASP A 416 -4.02 7.84 -8.48
C ASP A 416 -4.28 6.34 -8.26
N GLN A 417 -4.97 5.71 -9.21
CA GLN A 417 -5.35 4.31 -9.11
C GLN A 417 -4.14 3.37 -8.94
N PRO A 418 -3.05 3.45 -9.74
CA PRO A 418 -1.86 2.63 -9.51
C PRO A 418 -1.33 2.72 -8.08
N THR A 419 -1.21 3.92 -7.52
CA THR A 419 -0.75 4.12 -6.15
C THR A 419 -1.71 3.51 -5.11
N ALA A 420 -3.02 3.69 -5.26
CA ALA A 420 -4.01 3.05 -4.39
C ALA A 420 -3.93 1.51 -4.45
N LEU A 421 -3.64 0.94 -5.63
CA LEU A 421 -3.42 -0.49 -5.80
C LEU A 421 -2.13 -0.98 -5.15
N SER A 422 -1.05 -0.20 -5.22
CA SER A 422 0.18 -0.49 -4.48
C SER A 422 -0.04 -0.50 -2.98
N ILE A 423 -0.80 0.47 -2.44
CA ILE A 423 -1.18 0.50 -1.02
C ILE A 423 -1.95 -0.76 -0.63
N HIS A 424 -2.94 -1.18 -1.43
CA HIS A 424 -3.65 -2.45 -1.19
C HIS A 424 -2.68 -3.65 -1.21
N GLY A 425 -1.72 -3.67 -2.13
CA GLY A 425 -0.69 -4.71 -2.21
C GLY A 425 0.18 -4.76 -0.95
N TYR A 426 0.64 -3.61 -0.46
CA TYR A 426 1.40 -3.50 0.80
C TYR A 426 0.57 -3.92 2.01
N ALA A 427 -0.71 -3.53 2.06
CA ALA A 427 -1.63 -3.96 3.11
C ALA A 427 -1.79 -5.49 3.11
N LEU A 428 -2.00 -6.10 1.94
CA LEU A 428 -2.10 -7.56 1.79
C LEU A 428 -0.83 -8.26 2.28
N PHE A 429 0.34 -7.79 1.83
CA PHE A 429 1.62 -8.35 2.24
C PHE A 429 1.84 -8.26 3.76
N GLN A 430 1.59 -7.08 4.34
CA GLN A 430 1.75 -6.88 5.78
C GLN A 430 0.77 -7.72 6.60
N TYR A 431 -0.49 -7.84 6.16
CA TYR A 431 -1.48 -8.69 6.82
C TYR A 431 -1.12 -10.17 6.71
N ALA A 432 -0.65 -10.62 5.55
CA ALA A 432 -0.17 -11.98 5.36
C ALA A 432 1.03 -12.30 6.26
N ASN A 433 1.95 -11.36 6.46
CA ASN A 433 3.05 -11.53 7.42
C ASN A 433 2.53 -11.68 8.85
N VAL A 434 1.52 -10.90 9.26
CA VAL A 434 0.90 -11.05 10.58
C VAL A 434 0.24 -12.43 10.73
N LEU A 435 -0.50 -12.89 9.72
CA LEU A 435 -1.09 -14.23 9.73
C LEU A 435 -0.04 -15.35 9.74
N ALA A 436 1.07 -15.17 9.02
CA ALA A 436 2.19 -16.12 9.05
C ALA A 436 2.80 -16.20 10.45
N ARG A 437 3.01 -15.05 11.13
CA ARG A 437 3.47 -15.02 12.52
C ARG A 437 2.46 -15.64 13.48
N LEU A 438 1.18 -15.36 13.28
CA LEU A 438 0.12 -16.03 14.06
C LEU A 438 0.23 -17.55 13.87
N GLY A 439 0.42 -18.02 12.64
CA GLY A 439 0.76 -19.41 12.33
C GLY A 439 1.93 -19.90 13.17
N ASP A 440 3.12 -19.33 12.97
CA ASP A 440 4.37 -19.72 13.63
C ASP A 440 4.27 -19.83 15.17
N PHE A 441 3.50 -18.94 15.81
CA PHE A 441 3.48 -18.80 17.27
C PHE A 441 2.23 -19.36 17.95
N ARG A 442 1.12 -19.56 17.24
CA ARG A 442 -0.10 -20.14 17.83
C ARG A 442 -0.01 -21.64 17.79
N ALA A 443 0.27 -22.20 18.96
CA ALA A 443 0.33 -23.63 19.17
C ALA A 443 -0.93 -24.35 18.64
N GLU A 444 -2.11 -23.71 18.69
CA GLU A 444 -3.39 -24.21 18.17
C GLU A 444 -3.37 -24.56 16.69
N ILE A 445 -2.58 -23.83 15.89
CA ILE A 445 -2.45 -24.06 14.44
C ILE A 445 -1.50 -25.24 14.17
N HIS A 446 -0.59 -25.55 15.10
CA HIS A 446 0.44 -26.59 14.99
C HIS A 446 0.18 -27.88 15.80
N GLN A 447 -0.93 -27.98 16.56
CA GLN A 447 -1.18 -29.12 17.47
C GLN A 447 -1.23 -30.49 16.78
N SER A 448 -1.50 -30.53 15.47
CA SER A 448 -1.54 -31.79 14.70
C SER A 448 -0.15 -32.32 14.32
N ASP A 449 0.90 -31.52 14.43
CA ASP A 449 2.24 -31.91 14.03
C ASP A 449 3.01 -32.50 15.23
N PRO A 450 3.45 -33.77 15.17
CA PRO A 450 4.25 -34.34 16.24
C PRO A 450 5.53 -33.52 16.42
N ALA A 451 5.89 -33.21 17.67
CA ALA A 451 7.11 -32.46 17.98
C ALA A 451 8.40 -33.12 17.45
N ALA A 452 8.34 -34.42 17.16
CA ALA A 452 9.41 -35.18 16.53
C ALA A 452 9.58 -34.90 15.01
N VAL A 453 8.57 -34.34 14.34
CA VAL A 453 8.55 -34.05 12.90
C VAL A 453 8.73 -32.55 12.65
N VAL A 454 8.03 -31.73 13.43
CA VAL A 454 8.13 -30.27 13.40
C VAL A 454 8.47 -29.80 14.81
N PRO A 455 9.64 -29.19 15.04
CA PRO A 455 9.98 -28.63 16.35
C PRO A 455 8.92 -27.60 16.79
N GLN A 456 8.14 -27.93 17.82
CA GLN A 456 7.02 -27.11 18.31
C GLN A 456 7.45 -25.97 19.23
N GLY A 457 8.76 -25.76 19.38
CA GLY A 457 9.33 -24.76 20.26
C GLY A 457 10.16 -23.77 19.46
N VAL A 458 9.73 -22.51 19.45
CA VAL A 458 10.62 -21.40 19.06
C VAL A 458 11.71 -21.30 20.12
N SER A 459 12.99 -21.39 19.74
CA SER A 459 14.09 -21.29 20.69
C SER A 459 14.05 -19.93 21.40
N VAL A 460 14.66 -19.83 22.59
CA VAL A 460 14.75 -18.56 23.32
C VAL A 460 15.45 -17.48 22.48
N ALA A 461 16.44 -17.88 21.67
CA ALA A 461 17.14 -16.99 20.75
C ALA A 461 16.24 -16.52 19.60
N GLU A 462 15.47 -17.42 18.97
CA GLU A 462 14.51 -17.06 17.91
C GLU A 462 13.36 -16.21 18.47
N ARG A 463 12.88 -16.48 19.69
CA ARG A 463 11.88 -15.61 20.36
C ARG A 463 12.45 -14.22 20.62
N ALA A 464 13.68 -14.12 21.11
CA ALA A 464 14.33 -12.83 21.36
C ALA A 464 14.58 -12.04 20.07
N ASP A 465 14.95 -12.72 18.99
CA ASP A 465 15.20 -12.10 17.67
C ASP A 465 13.88 -11.67 16.98
N LEU A 466 12.82 -12.49 17.09
CA LEU A 466 11.54 -12.25 16.44
C LEU A 466 10.63 -11.26 17.19
N LEU A 467 10.61 -11.33 18.52
CA LEU A 467 9.83 -10.41 19.35
C LEU A 467 10.59 -9.10 19.58
N GLY A 468 11.92 -9.12 19.46
CA GLY A 468 12.76 -7.98 19.79
C GLY A 468 12.50 -7.51 21.22
N GLN A 469 11.85 -6.36 21.35
CA GLN A 469 11.47 -5.75 22.64
C GLN A 469 9.99 -5.89 22.98
N ILE A 470 9.21 -6.65 22.19
CA ILE A 470 7.84 -6.98 22.53
C ILE A 470 7.92 -8.06 23.64
N PRO A 471 7.49 -7.74 24.87
CA PRO A 471 7.86 -8.55 26.03
C PRO A 471 7.11 -9.90 26.10
N ASP A 472 6.00 -10.06 25.36
CA ASP A 472 5.12 -11.21 25.52
C ASP A 472 4.30 -11.51 24.25
N LEU A 473 4.15 -12.80 23.93
CA LEU A 473 3.26 -13.31 22.87
C LEU A 473 1.79 -13.20 23.28
N GLU A 474 1.46 -13.31 24.57
CA GLU A 474 0.08 -13.13 25.05
C GLU A 474 -0.38 -11.68 24.88
N LEU A 475 0.53 -10.71 24.95
CA LEU A 475 0.25 -9.31 24.62
C LEU A 475 -0.13 -9.12 23.15
N LEU A 476 0.42 -9.94 22.25
CA LEU A 476 0.14 -9.86 20.80
C LEU A 476 -1.10 -10.66 20.41
N PHE A 477 -1.31 -11.82 21.03
CA PHE A 477 -2.25 -12.84 20.55
C PHE A 477 -3.33 -13.24 21.55
N GLY A 478 -3.31 -12.68 22.76
CA GLY A 478 -4.16 -13.08 23.88
C GLY A 478 -3.67 -14.36 24.56
N PRO A 479 -4.46 -14.89 25.52
CA PRO A 479 -4.13 -16.13 26.21
C PRO A 479 -3.86 -17.26 25.19
N LEU A 480 -2.75 -17.97 25.39
CA LEU A 480 -2.35 -19.11 24.56
C LEU A 480 -2.90 -20.45 25.11
N ASP A 481 -3.70 -20.37 26.17
CA ASP A 481 -4.37 -21.52 26.77
C ASP A 481 -5.42 -22.11 25.83
N VAL A 482 -5.36 -23.42 25.67
CA VAL A 482 -6.28 -24.19 24.84
C VAL A 482 -7.43 -24.68 25.70
N CYS A 483 -8.66 -24.42 25.26
CA CYS A 483 -9.85 -25.07 25.82
C CYS A 483 -10.23 -26.31 25.01
N ASP A 484 -10.75 -27.35 25.68
CA ASP A 484 -11.63 -28.35 25.05
C ASP A 484 -13.02 -27.72 24.85
N CYS A 485 -13.06 -26.64 24.06
CA CYS A 485 -14.26 -25.86 23.85
C CYS A 485 -15.27 -26.67 23.04
N ALA A 486 -16.54 -26.67 23.48
CA ALA A 486 -17.64 -27.14 22.65
C ALA A 486 -17.71 -26.37 21.32
N HIS A 487 -18.27 -26.98 20.27
CA HIS A 487 -18.34 -26.38 18.92
C HIS A 487 -18.95 -24.97 18.92
N CYS A 488 -19.95 -24.71 19.76
CA CYS A 488 -20.54 -23.40 20.00
C CYS A 488 -19.59 -22.29 20.49
N ALA A 489 -18.46 -22.64 21.10
CA ALA A 489 -17.42 -21.72 21.56
C ALA A 489 -16.15 -21.77 20.70
N SER A 490 -16.17 -22.53 19.60
CA SER A 490 -15.03 -22.67 18.70
C SER A 490 -14.95 -21.51 17.70
N VAL A 491 -13.73 -21.11 17.33
CA VAL A 491 -13.47 -20.19 16.21
C VAL A 491 -13.92 -20.75 14.86
N TYR A 492 -14.15 -22.07 14.76
CA TYR A 492 -14.70 -22.75 13.58
C TYR A 492 -16.20 -23.03 13.71
N GLY A 493 -16.85 -22.60 14.79
CA GLY A 493 -18.26 -22.87 15.06
C GLY A 493 -19.22 -21.92 14.33
N PRO A 494 -20.53 -22.25 14.31
CA PRO A 494 -21.54 -21.41 13.66
C PRO A 494 -21.64 -20.00 14.26
N ALA A 495 -21.42 -19.86 15.57
CA ALA A 495 -21.41 -18.57 16.26
C ALA A 495 -20.28 -17.65 15.75
N ALA A 496 -19.07 -18.19 15.57
CA ALA A 496 -17.93 -17.46 15.01
C ALA A 496 -18.18 -17.08 13.54
N TYR A 497 -18.82 -17.97 12.77
CA TYR A 497 -19.22 -17.68 11.39
C TYR A 497 -20.23 -16.52 11.31
N LEU A 498 -21.26 -16.52 12.16
CA LEU A 498 -22.23 -15.41 12.22
C LEU A 498 -21.55 -14.10 12.61
N ALA A 499 -20.66 -14.13 13.61
CA ALA A 499 -19.91 -12.95 14.04
C ALA A 499 -19.03 -12.37 12.90
N ASP A 500 -18.31 -13.22 12.18
CA ASP A 500 -17.49 -12.77 11.05
C ASP A 500 -18.35 -12.26 9.88
N LEU A 501 -19.51 -12.88 9.62
CA LEU A 501 -20.45 -12.42 8.60
C LEU A 501 -21.00 -11.03 8.96
N LEU A 502 -21.43 -10.81 10.20
CA LEU A 502 -21.92 -9.50 10.64
C LEU A 502 -20.82 -8.43 10.57
N ARG A 503 -19.58 -8.78 10.95
CA ARG A 503 -18.41 -7.91 10.81
C ARG A 503 -18.11 -7.59 9.34
N PHE A 504 -18.21 -8.58 8.45
CA PHE A 504 -18.07 -8.39 7.01
C PHE A 504 -19.13 -7.41 6.48
N LEU A 505 -20.39 -7.58 6.85
CA LEU A 505 -21.48 -6.69 6.43
C LEU A 505 -21.34 -5.27 7.00
N ASP A 506 -20.70 -5.10 8.16
CA ASP A 506 -20.41 -3.80 8.76
C ASP A 506 -19.32 -3.04 8.00
N ALA A 507 -18.34 -3.76 7.45
CA ALA A 507 -17.25 -3.18 6.66
C ALA A 507 -17.68 -2.75 5.23
N HIS A 508 -18.91 -3.08 4.82
CA HIS A 508 -19.39 -2.82 3.45
C HIS A 508 -20.50 -1.77 3.42
N PRO A 509 -20.39 -0.75 2.55
CA PRO A 509 -21.43 0.25 2.39
C PRO A 509 -22.66 -0.36 1.73
N SER A 510 -23.85 0.10 2.15
CA SER A 510 -25.11 -0.23 1.51
C SER A 510 -25.39 0.70 0.32
N GLN A 511 -26.48 0.45 -0.40
CA GLN A 511 -26.98 1.38 -1.42
C GLN A 511 -27.54 2.68 -0.80
N VAL A 512 -27.83 2.68 0.51
CA VAL A 512 -28.25 3.87 1.23
C VAL A 512 -27.00 4.62 1.71
N ALA A 513 -26.83 5.85 1.23
CA ALA A 513 -25.65 6.65 1.54
C ALA A 513 -25.45 6.81 3.05
N GLY A 514 -24.20 6.62 3.49
CA GLY A 514 -23.81 6.73 4.90
C GLY A 514 -24.22 5.56 5.79
N ARG A 515 -24.77 4.48 5.23
CA ARG A 515 -25.18 3.29 5.98
C ARG A 515 -24.47 2.03 5.53
N THR A 516 -24.17 1.13 6.46
CA THR A 516 -23.57 -0.18 6.16
C THR A 516 -24.63 -1.22 5.82
N VAL A 517 -24.24 -2.32 5.16
CA VAL A 517 -25.17 -3.43 4.87
C VAL A 517 -25.70 -4.03 6.19
N ARG A 518 -24.87 -4.11 7.24
CA ARG A 518 -25.29 -4.59 8.55
C ARG A 518 -26.41 -3.75 9.15
N GLU A 519 -26.34 -2.42 9.04
CA GLU A 519 -27.38 -1.53 9.58
C GLU A 519 -28.73 -1.77 8.89
N ILE A 520 -28.74 -1.90 7.55
CA ILE A 520 -29.97 -2.20 6.80
C ILE A 520 -30.54 -3.58 7.18
N LEU A 521 -29.67 -4.57 7.43
CA LEU A 521 -30.09 -5.87 7.92
C LEU A 521 -30.68 -5.77 9.34
N THR A 522 -30.05 -4.98 10.21
CA THR A 522 -30.46 -4.79 11.61
C THR A 522 -31.83 -4.14 11.70
N ASP A 523 -32.14 -3.15 10.85
CA ASP A 523 -33.48 -2.54 10.79
C ASP A 523 -34.58 -3.58 10.48
N ARG A 524 -34.25 -4.62 9.71
CA ARG A 524 -35.20 -5.67 9.29
C ARG A 524 -35.25 -6.84 10.25
N ARG A 525 -34.12 -7.12 10.91
CA ARG A 525 -33.86 -8.30 11.74
C ARG A 525 -32.99 -7.91 12.94
N PRO A 526 -33.55 -7.13 13.89
CA PRO A 526 -32.82 -6.69 15.08
C PRO A 526 -32.47 -7.86 16.01
N ASP A 527 -33.18 -8.99 15.90
CA ASP A 527 -32.86 -10.24 16.58
C ASP A 527 -31.45 -10.73 16.26
N LEU A 528 -30.99 -10.64 15.01
CA LEU A 528 -29.69 -11.19 14.59
C LEU A 528 -28.49 -10.57 15.32
N VAL A 529 -28.60 -9.32 15.77
CA VAL A 529 -27.52 -8.64 16.51
C VAL A 529 -27.67 -8.76 18.03
N THR A 530 -28.83 -9.22 18.51
CA THR A 530 -29.12 -9.41 19.94
C THR A 530 -29.09 -10.89 20.36
N THR A 531 -29.13 -11.83 19.40
CA THR A 531 -28.88 -13.26 19.63
C THR A 531 -27.54 -13.47 20.32
N LYS A 532 -27.56 -14.10 21.49
CA LYS A 532 -26.34 -14.43 22.22
C LYS A 532 -25.56 -15.51 21.48
N LEU A 533 -24.25 -15.33 21.34
CA LEU A 533 -23.34 -16.33 20.78
C LEU A 533 -23.01 -17.39 21.84
N ASN A 534 -23.98 -18.26 22.13
CA ASN A 534 -23.90 -19.30 23.16
C ASN A 534 -24.33 -20.68 22.63
N CYS A 535 -24.12 -21.73 23.42
CA CYS A 535 -24.43 -23.10 23.01
C CYS A 535 -25.92 -23.37 22.77
N PRO A 536 -26.86 -22.91 23.63
CA PRO A 536 -28.28 -23.07 23.35
C PRO A 536 -28.70 -22.53 21.98
N ASN A 537 -28.29 -21.31 21.62
CA ASN A 537 -28.63 -20.69 20.33
C ASN A 537 -27.91 -21.32 19.12
N THR A 538 -26.77 -21.99 19.36
CA THR A 538 -25.97 -22.59 18.27
C THR A 538 -26.41 -24.01 17.96
N GLU A 539 -26.69 -24.82 18.99
CA GLU A 539 -26.77 -26.28 18.87
C GLU A 539 -28.20 -26.83 19.06
N THR A 540 -29.10 -26.05 19.66
CA THR A 540 -30.47 -26.54 19.93
C THR A 540 -31.28 -26.52 18.64
N ALA A 541 -31.74 -27.70 18.21
CA ALA A 541 -32.63 -27.81 17.07
C ALA A 541 -33.99 -27.18 17.40
N VAL A 542 -34.43 -26.25 16.57
CA VAL A 542 -35.73 -25.56 16.68
C VAL A 542 -36.53 -25.75 15.39
N PRO A 543 -37.87 -25.92 15.44
CA PRO A 543 -38.67 -25.94 14.23
C PRO A 543 -38.59 -24.58 13.50
N TYR A 544 -38.24 -24.63 12.22
CA TYR A 544 -38.05 -23.39 11.44
C TYR A 544 -39.32 -22.55 11.33
N ILE A 545 -40.49 -23.18 11.28
CA ILE A 545 -41.77 -22.47 11.19
C ILE A 545 -42.05 -21.63 12.43
N ASP A 546 -41.64 -22.10 13.62
CA ASP A 546 -41.83 -21.37 14.87
C ASP A 546 -41.03 -20.07 14.86
N LEU A 547 -39.77 -20.11 14.42
CA LEU A 547 -38.96 -18.89 14.24
C LEU A 547 -39.61 -17.89 13.28
N VAL A 548 -40.24 -18.36 12.21
CA VAL A 548 -40.95 -17.49 11.25
C VAL A 548 -42.17 -16.86 11.93
N CYS A 549 -42.96 -17.65 12.66
CA CYS A 549 -44.12 -17.16 13.41
C CYS A 549 -43.70 -16.16 14.48
N GLU A 550 -42.70 -16.45 15.30
CA GLU A 550 -42.18 -15.55 16.34
C GLU A 550 -41.76 -14.18 15.78
N ILE A 551 -41.10 -14.16 14.62
CA ILE A 551 -40.72 -12.92 13.92
C ILE A 551 -41.96 -12.16 13.42
N LEU A 552 -42.92 -12.86 12.82
CA LEU A 552 -44.15 -12.23 12.30
C LEU A 552 -45.05 -11.71 13.43
N GLU A 553 -45.17 -12.46 14.52
CA GLU A 553 -45.89 -12.06 15.73
C GLU A 553 -45.29 -10.82 16.39
N ALA A 554 -43.95 -10.75 16.44
CA ALA A 554 -43.25 -9.56 16.89
C ALA A 554 -43.56 -8.35 15.99
N ALA A 555 -43.56 -8.53 14.67
CA ALA A 555 -43.91 -7.48 13.72
C ALA A 555 -45.37 -7.01 13.85
N VAL A 556 -46.33 -7.92 14.05
CA VAL A 556 -47.76 -7.57 14.27
C VAL A 556 -47.93 -6.79 15.57
N THR A 557 -47.20 -7.17 16.62
CA THR A 557 -47.26 -6.49 17.93
C THR A 557 -46.42 -5.22 18.02
N GLY A 558 -45.69 -4.85 16.95
CA GLY A 558 -44.84 -3.67 16.91
C GLY A 558 -43.64 -3.74 17.86
N ALA A 559 -43.15 -4.94 18.13
CA ALA A 559 -42.06 -5.21 19.05
C ALA A 559 -40.89 -5.93 18.36
N ASP A 560 -39.71 -5.88 18.97
CA ASP A 560 -38.54 -6.58 18.42
C ASP A 560 -38.64 -8.09 18.70
N PRO A 561 -38.34 -8.96 17.72
CA PRO A 561 -38.25 -10.41 17.93
C PRO A 561 -37.14 -10.77 18.92
N ASP A 562 -37.39 -11.77 19.77
CA ASP A 562 -36.36 -12.35 20.64
C ASP A 562 -35.77 -13.58 19.96
N GLY A 563 -34.47 -13.54 19.68
CA GLY A 563 -33.73 -14.64 19.06
C GLY A 563 -33.09 -15.63 20.04
N GLN A 564 -33.47 -15.62 21.32
CA GLN A 564 -32.91 -16.54 22.31
C GLN A 564 -33.64 -17.88 22.38
N THR A 565 -32.88 -18.96 22.36
CA THR A 565 -33.31 -20.32 22.68
C THR A 565 -32.89 -20.68 24.10
N THR A 566 -33.86 -21.01 24.97
CA THR A 566 -33.60 -21.38 26.37
C THR A 566 -34.11 -22.76 26.75
N ARG A 567 -35.08 -23.32 26.01
CA ARG A 567 -35.65 -24.64 26.26
C ARG A 567 -34.97 -25.76 25.48
N PRO A 568 -35.08 -27.02 25.94
CA PRO A 568 -34.62 -28.19 25.19
C PRO A 568 -35.40 -28.40 23.88
N ALA A 569 -34.74 -28.99 22.86
CA ALA A 569 -35.34 -29.28 21.55
C ALA A 569 -36.57 -30.20 21.60
N GLU A 570 -36.76 -30.97 22.66
CA GLU A 570 -37.95 -31.80 22.86
C GLU A 570 -39.18 -30.98 23.26
N GLU A 571 -39.01 -29.91 24.05
CA GLU A 571 -40.08 -28.99 24.39
C GLU A 571 -40.41 -28.07 23.21
N LEU A 572 -39.38 -27.58 22.51
CA LEU A 572 -39.53 -26.69 21.35
C LEU A 572 -40.22 -27.35 20.15
N ARG A 573 -40.27 -28.68 20.09
CA ARG A 573 -41.07 -29.40 19.08
C ARG A 573 -42.56 -29.38 19.38
N ALA A 574 -42.94 -29.12 20.62
CA ALA A 574 -44.33 -29.15 21.07
C ALA A 574 -44.91 -27.73 21.21
N VAL A 575 -44.09 -26.77 21.67
CA VAL A 575 -44.53 -25.40 21.93
C VAL A 575 -43.42 -24.44 21.48
N PRO A 576 -43.75 -23.36 20.73
CA PRO A 576 -42.78 -22.35 20.39
C PRO A 576 -42.15 -21.69 21.64
N GLU A 577 -40.98 -21.11 21.46
CA GLU A 577 -40.26 -20.46 22.56
C GLU A 577 -40.98 -19.15 22.94
N HIS A 578 -41.29 -18.33 21.93
CA HIS A 578 -41.74 -16.94 22.08
C HIS A 578 -43.09 -16.65 21.42
N GLN A 579 -44.16 -17.31 21.86
CA GLN A 579 -45.50 -16.95 21.42
C GLN A 579 -45.93 -15.58 21.96
N ARG A 580 -46.49 -14.73 21.10
CA ARG A 580 -47.04 -13.40 21.47
C ARG A 580 -48.54 -13.36 21.24
N ASP A 581 -49.28 -13.63 22.31
CA ASP A 581 -50.76 -13.67 22.31
C ASP A 581 -51.42 -12.41 21.71
N GLY A 582 -50.82 -11.23 21.89
CA GLY A 582 -51.34 -9.97 21.34
C GLY A 582 -51.40 -9.94 19.80
N ALA A 583 -50.57 -10.73 19.11
CA ALA A 583 -50.67 -10.89 17.66
C ALA A 583 -51.98 -11.59 17.30
N TYR A 584 -52.34 -12.64 18.03
CA TYR A 584 -53.56 -13.41 17.83
C TYR A 584 -54.81 -12.66 18.29
N ASP A 585 -54.72 -11.79 19.29
CA ASP A 585 -55.80 -10.86 19.64
C ASP A 585 -56.11 -9.87 18.51
N THR A 586 -55.09 -9.47 17.75
CA THR A 586 -55.26 -8.65 16.55
C THR A 586 -55.90 -9.46 15.43
N LEU A 587 -55.40 -10.68 15.16
CA LEU A 587 -55.89 -11.52 14.06
C LEU A 587 -57.32 -12.01 14.28
N ARG A 588 -57.70 -12.38 15.51
CA ARG A 588 -59.07 -12.87 15.81
C ARG A 588 -60.16 -11.82 15.62
N SER A 589 -59.79 -10.54 15.58
CA SER A 589 -60.72 -9.41 15.46
C SER A 589 -60.49 -8.59 14.18
N ALA A 590 -59.58 -9.04 13.32
CA ALA A 590 -59.30 -8.38 12.05
C ALA A 590 -60.51 -8.48 11.12
N ASP A 591 -60.83 -7.38 10.44
CA ASP A 591 -61.85 -7.37 9.37
C ASP A 591 -61.21 -7.46 7.98
N PHE A 592 -59.91 -7.20 7.87
CA PHE A 592 -59.15 -7.25 6.63
C PHE A 592 -57.71 -7.74 6.86
N PRO A 593 -57.18 -8.60 5.98
CA PRO A 593 -57.90 -9.31 4.92
C PRO A 593 -58.90 -10.32 5.50
N MET A 594 -60.02 -10.58 4.81
CA MET A 594 -61.04 -11.54 5.28
C MET A 594 -60.50 -12.96 5.47
N THR A 595 -59.45 -13.32 4.73
CA THR A 595 -58.71 -14.59 4.84
C THR A 595 -57.67 -14.60 5.96
N GLY A 596 -57.42 -13.46 6.60
CA GLY A 596 -56.47 -13.31 7.69
C GLY A 596 -57.12 -13.37 9.07
N VAL A 597 -58.43 -13.59 9.16
CA VAL A 597 -59.12 -13.76 10.44
C VAL A 597 -58.76 -15.12 11.01
N PHE A 598 -58.09 -15.12 12.15
CA PHE A 598 -57.59 -16.34 12.76
C PHE A 598 -57.71 -16.27 14.28
N ASP A 599 -58.53 -17.14 14.85
CA ASP A 599 -58.71 -17.28 16.30
C ASP A 599 -57.95 -18.53 16.79
N LEU A 600 -56.70 -18.32 17.22
CA LEU A 600 -55.82 -19.39 17.69
C LEU A 600 -56.47 -20.23 18.79
N TRP A 601 -57.17 -19.60 19.73
CA TRP A 601 -57.80 -20.29 20.86
C TRP A 601 -58.96 -21.18 20.43
N GLN A 602 -59.69 -20.77 19.39
CA GLN A 602 -60.74 -21.57 18.78
C GLN A 602 -60.15 -22.77 18.02
N GLU A 603 -59.06 -22.57 17.27
CA GLU A 603 -58.34 -23.64 16.58
C GLU A 603 -57.72 -24.66 17.55
N ASP A 604 -57.07 -24.20 18.61
CA ASP A 604 -56.49 -25.08 19.64
C ASP A 604 -57.57 -25.98 20.26
N ALA A 605 -58.73 -25.38 20.59
CA ALA A 605 -59.85 -26.14 21.11
C ALA A 605 -60.39 -27.15 20.08
N ARG A 606 -60.45 -26.80 18.78
CA ARG A 606 -60.86 -27.72 17.70
C ARG A 606 -59.92 -28.91 17.63
N VAL A 607 -58.62 -28.64 17.52
CA VAL A 607 -57.57 -29.66 17.37
C VAL A 607 -57.52 -30.59 18.57
N LEU A 608 -57.58 -30.05 19.80
CA LEU A 608 -57.57 -30.86 21.02
C LEU A 608 -58.81 -31.75 21.13
N LEU A 609 -60.00 -31.21 20.84
CA LEU A 609 -61.24 -31.96 20.90
C LEU A 609 -61.34 -33.03 19.81
N GLU A 610 -60.85 -32.72 18.60
CA GLU A 610 -60.72 -33.70 17.51
C GLU A 610 -59.77 -34.83 17.89
N HIS A 611 -58.63 -34.52 18.52
CA HIS A 611 -57.70 -35.53 19.05
C HIS A 611 -58.36 -36.43 20.12
N LEU A 612 -59.25 -35.86 20.96
CA LEU A 612 -60.06 -36.60 21.93
C LEU A 612 -61.25 -37.36 21.30
N GLY A 613 -61.44 -37.25 19.98
CA GLY A 613 -62.44 -37.99 19.21
C GLY A 613 -63.84 -37.37 19.17
N VAL A 614 -64.01 -36.13 19.66
CA VAL A 614 -65.31 -35.44 19.66
C VAL A 614 -65.14 -34.02 19.13
N PRO A 615 -65.56 -33.71 17.89
CA PRO A 615 -65.41 -32.36 17.36
C PRO A 615 -66.25 -31.35 18.14
N ARG A 616 -65.74 -30.11 18.26
CA ARG A 616 -66.33 -29.03 19.09
C ARG A 616 -67.80 -28.73 18.78
N TRP A 617 -68.20 -28.66 17.50
CA TRP A 617 -69.59 -28.41 17.11
C TRP A 617 -70.56 -29.46 17.67
N ARG A 618 -70.11 -30.71 17.85
CA ARG A 618 -70.94 -31.79 18.40
C ARG A 618 -71.16 -31.61 19.89
N LEU A 619 -70.17 -31.12 20.62
CA LEU A 619 -70.35 -30.73 22.02
C LEU A 619 -71.30 -29.54 22.14
N MET A 620 -71.15 -28.53 21.28
CA MET A 620 -72.09 -27.40 21.23
C MET A 620 -73.52 -27.86 20.97
N GLY A 621 -73.74 -28.80 20.05
CA GLY A 621 -75.08 -29.34 19.78
C GLY A 621 -75.66 -30.23 20.89
N VAL A 622 -74.82 -30.84 21.74
CA VAL A 622 -75.27 -31.69 22.86
C VAL A 622 -75.52 -30.90 24.13
N PHE A 623 -74.69 -29.90 24.42
CA PHE A 623 -74.71 -29.14 25.68
C PHE A 623 -75.26 -27.72 25.54
N GLY A 624 -75.27 -27.15 24.34
CA GLY A 624 -75.85 -25.84 24.04
C GLY A 624 -77.36 -25.91 23.77
N ASP A 625 -77.97 -24.76 23.52
CA ASP A 625 -79.36 -24.69 23.06
C ASP A 625 -79.34 -24.78 21.51
N PRO A 626 -79.74 -25.92 20.93
CA PRO A 626 -79.58 -26.15 19.49
C PRO A 626 -80.37 -25.16 18.63
N ASP A 627 -81.44 -24.57 19.16
CA ASP A 627 -82.25 -23.59 18.43
C ASP A 627 -81.66 -22.18 18.53
N ALA A 628 -81.17 -21.80 19.72
CA ALA A 628 -80.53 -20.49 19.93
C ALA A 628 -79.11 -20.41 19.31
N ASP A 629 -78.36 -21.52 19.32
CA ASP A 629 -76.95 -21.58 18.90
C ASP A 629 -76.77 -22.11 17.46
N ALA A 630 -77.86 -22.34 16.72
CA ALA A 630 -77.86 -23.01 15.41
C ALA A 630 -76.83 -22.44 14.42
N VAL A 631 -76.70 -21.11 14.37
CA VAL A 631 -75.75 -20.40 13.48
C VAL A 631 -74.31 -20.66 13.91
N SER A 632 -74.01 -20.55 15.21
CA SER A 632 -72.68 -20.79 15.76
C SER A 632 -72.26 -22.26 15.65
N ILE A 633 -73.20 -23.21 15.83
CA ILE A 633 -72.95 -24.64 15.63
C ILE A 633 -72.63 -24.92 14.15
N ALA A 634 -73.40 -24.36 13.22
CA ALA A 634 -73.17 -24.53 11.79
C ALA A 634 -71.84 -23.92 11.33
N ALA A 635 -71.51 -22.72 11.82
CA ALA A 635 -70.24 -22.08 11.52
C ALA A 635 -69.06 -22.90 12.06
N GLU A 636 -69.15 -23.39 13.30
CA GLU A 636 -68.13 -24.27 13.89
C GLU A 636 -67.96 -25.57 13.10
N GLN A 637 -69.06 -26.16 12.61
CA GLN A 637 -69.02 -27.35 11.76
C GLN A 637 -68.28 -27.10 10.43
N LEU A 638 -68.36 -25.88 9.89
CA LEU A 638 -67.69 -25.45 8.66
C LEU A 638 -66.26 -24.94 8.89
N GLY A 639 -65.76 -24.93 10.14
CA GLY A 639 -64.45 -24.40 10.48
C GLY A 639 -64.36 -22.88 10.46
N ILE A 640 -65.49 -22.17 10.49
CA ILE A 640 -65.55 -20.71 10.46
C ILE A 640 -65.39 -20.18 11.89
N SER A 641 -64.50 -19.21 12.10
CA SER A 641 -64.28 -18.61 13.42
C SER A 641 -65.49 -17.78 13.88
N SER A 642 -65.54 -17.48 15.17
CA SER A 642 -66.64 -16.71 15.76
C SER A 642 -66.73 -15.29 15.18
N HIS A 643 -65.59 -14.64 14.92
CA HIS A 643 -65.55 -13.31 14.30
C HIS A 643 -65.97 -13.36 12.83
N GLU A 644 -65.45 -14.30 12.04
CA GLU A 644 -65.87 -14.51 10.64
C GLU A 644 -67.36 -14.79 10.52
N THR A 645 -67.93 -15.54 11.46
CA THR A 645 -69.38 -15.78 11.52
C THR A 645 -70.14 -14.45 11.62
N SER A 646 -69.65 -13.50 12.43
CA SER A 646 -70.26 -12.18 12.54
C SER A 646 -70.15 -11.39 11.23
N ILE A 647 -69.02 -11.50 10.52
CA ILE A 647 -68.80 -10.84 9.21
C ILE A 647 -69.79 -11.40 8.16
N ILE A 648 -70.02 -12.71 8.16
CA ILE A 648 -70.91 -13.38 7.18
C ILE A 648 -72.39 -13.11 7.47
N THR A 649 -72.77 -13.10 8.76
CA THR A 649 -74.19 -13.08 9.17
C THR A 649 -74.74 -11.68 9.42
N THR A 650 -73.87 -10.68 9.64
CA THR A 650 -74.28 -9.29 9.91
C THR A 650 -74.31 -8.47 8.62
N ALA A 651 -75.45 -7.84 8.33
CA ALA A 651 -75.59 -7.02 7.13
C ALA A 651 -74.73 -5.75 7.20
N ALA A 652 -73.76 -5.62 6.28
CA ALA A 652 -72.82 -4.49 6.22
C ALA A 652 -72.89 -3.74 4.87
N ALA A 653 -74.08 -3.26 4.49
CA ALA A 653 -74.35 -2.75 3.14
C ALA A 653 -73.75 -1.37 2.81
N THR A 654 -73.13 -0.68 3.78
CA THR A 654 -72.58 0.66 3.53
C THR A 654 -71.23 0.60 2.81
N PRO A 655 -70.91 1.57 1.91
CA PRO A 655 -69.62 1.68 1.25
C PRO A 655 -68.42 1.61 2.21
N ALA A 656 -68.47 2.33 3.33
CA ALA A 656 -67.42 2.35 4.35
C ALA A 656 -67.21 0.97 5.01
N ALA A 657 -68.29 0.23 5.26
CA ALA A 657 -68.18 -1.12 5.83
C ALA A 657 -67.62 -2.12 4.80
N GLN A 658 -68.01 -2.02 3.53
CA GLN A 658 -67.44 -2.86 2.47
C GLN A 658 -65.96 -2.55 2.22
N GLN A 659 -65.55 -1.28 2.29
CA GLN A 659 -64.14 -0.90 2.26
C GLN A 659 -63.36 -1.52 3.42
N LYS A 660 -63.96 -1.61 4.62
CA LYS A 660 -63.32 -2.24 5.78
C LYS A 660 -63.02 -3.73 5.55
N PHE A 661 -63.89 -4.47 4.88
CA PHE A 661 -63.70 -5.91 4.62
C PHE A 661 -62.89 -6.22 3.38
N TRP A 662 -63.01 -5.39 2.34
CA TRP A 662 -62.36 -5.63 1.05
C TRP A 662 -61.08 -4.85 0.86
N GLY A 663 -60.84 -3.76 1.59
CA GLY A 663 -59.68 -2.89 1.38
C GLY A 663 -59.66 -2.20 0.01
N LEU A 664 -60.79 -2.19 -0.71
CA LEU A 664 -60.94 -1.62 -2.05
C LEU A 664 -61.65 -0.26 -1.97
N ASP A 665 -61.32 0.63 -2.90
CA ASP A 665 -61.97 1.94 -3.03
C ASP A 665 -63.47 1.75 -3.31
N PRO A 666 -64.36 2.15 -2.39
CA PRO A 666 -65.79 1.93 -2.55
C PRO A 666 -66.43 2.81 -3.64
N ASP A 667 -65.75 3.87 -4.09
CA ASP A 667 -66.26 4.78 -5.13
C ASP A 667 -65.93 4.29 -6.56
N GLN A 668 -65.16 3.21 -6.67
CA GLN A 668 -64.74 2.66 -7.95
C GLN A 668 -65.88 1.88 -8.64
N ALA A 669 -66.32 2.38 -9.81
CA ALA A 669 -67.40 1.77 -10.58
C ALA A 669 -67.04 0.43 -11.26
N GLU A 670 -65.74 0.16 -11.47
CA GLU A 670 -65.23 -1.08 -12.07
C GLU A 670 -63.96 -1.53 -11.33
N ILE A 671 -63.99 -2.69 -10.66
CA ILE A 671 -62.84 -3.24 -9.93
C ILE A 671 -62.10 -4.26 -10.82
N PRO A 672 -60.76 -4.18 -10.96
CA PRO A 672 -59.97 -5.18 -11.66
C PRO A 672 -60.15 -6.57 -11.03
N VAL A 673 -60.29 -7.59 -11.89
CA VAL A 673 -60.42 -8.99 -11.43
C VAL A 673 -59.21 -9.41 -10.60
N LEU A 674 -58.02 -8.92 -10.93
CA LEU A 674 -56.79 -9.23 -10.20
C LEU A 674 -56.83 -8.71 -8.75
N ASP A 675 -57.44 -7.55 -8.52
CA ASP A 675 -57.59 -6.99 -7.17
C ASP A 675 -58.59 -7.84 -6.37
N VAL A 676 -59.70 -8.25 -6.97
CA VAL A 676 -60.65 -9.19 -6.33
C VAL A 676 -59.96 -10.52 -6.02
N MET A 677 -59.16 -11.07 -6.94
CA MET A 677 -58.40 -12.29 -6.72
C MET A 677 -57.39 -12.15 -5.57
N GLY A 678 -56.67 -11.02 -5.54
CA GLY A 678 -55.67 -10.74 -4.51
C GLY A 678 -56.27 -10.61 -3.11
N HIS A 679 -57.44 -9.98 -3.00
CA HIS A 679 -58.10 -9.73 -1.71
C HIS A 679 -58.98 -10.89 -1.24
N ALA A 680 -59.59 -11.66 -2.17
CA ALA A 680 -60.42 -12.82 -1.85
C ALA A 680 -59.62 -14.14 -1.76
N HIS A 681 -58.36 -14.14 -2.21
CA HIS A 681 -57.54 -15.35 -2.43
C HIS A 681 -58.22 -16.41 -3.31
N LEU A 682 -59.11 -15.97 -4.20
CA LEU A 682 -59.78 -16.85 -5.17
C LEU A 682 -58.97 -16.95 -6.46
N THR A 683 -58.89 -18.14 -7.01
CA THR A 683 -58.38 -18.33 -8.37
C THR A 683 -59.37 -17.73 -9.38
N TYR A 684 -58.87 -17.42 -10.58
CA TYR A 684 -59.73 -16.94 -11.66
C TYR A 684 -60.86 -17.94 -11.98
N GLU A 685 -60.57 -19.24 -11.91
CA GLU A 685 -61.55 -20.31 -12.12
C GLU A 685 -62.64 -20.30 -11.04
N GLN A 686 -62.28 -20.14 -9.76
CA GLN A 686 -63.24 -20.02 -8.67
C GLN A 686 -64.15 -18.79 -8.83
N ILE A 687 -63.61 -17.65 -9.30
CA ILE A 687 -64.43 -16.47 -9.61
C ILE A 687 -65.42 -16.76 -10.75
N LEU A 688 -65.00 -17.49 -11.78
CA LEU A 688 -65.90 -17.90 -12.86
C LEU A 688 -66.97 -18.88 -12.35
N GLU A 689 -66.65 -19.76 -11.41
CA GLU A 689 -67.61 -20.67 -10.79
C GLU A 689 -68.66 -19.92 -9.96
N LEU A 690 -68.24 -18.95 -9.14
CA LEU A 690 -69.16 -18.07 -8.38
C LEU A 690 -70.17 -17.36 -9.29
N ARG A 691 -69.79 -17.05 -10.55
CA ARG A 691 -70.69 -16.46 -11.55
C ARG A 691 -71.83 -17.41 -11.95
N THR A 692 -71.62 -18.72 -11.87
CA THR A 692 -72.62 -19.73 -12.23
C THR A 692 -73.62 -20.00 -11.10
N LEU A 693 -73.29 -19.63 -9.86
CA LEU A 693 -74.16 -19.86 -8.71
C LEU A 693 -75.43 -19.01 -8.81
N THR A 694 -76.58 -19.69 -8.83
CA THR A 694 -77.91 -19.08 -8.96
C THR A 694 -78.30 -18.22 -7.75
N TRP A 695 -77.71 -18.48 -6.58
CA TRP A 695 -77.89 -17.64 -5.40
C TRP A 695 -77.22 -16.27 -5.56
N ILE A 696 -76.01 -16.20 -6.11
CA ILE A 696 -75.27 -14.95 -6.37
C ILE A 696 -75.84 -14.23 -7.61
N ASN A 697 -76.24 -15.00 -8.63
CA ASN A 697 -76.79 -14.50 -9.90
C ASN A 697 -78.18 -15.11 -10.20
N PRO A 698 -79.25 -14.70 -9.48
CA PRO A 698 -80.58 -15.26 -9.69
C PRO A 698 -81.16 -14.91 -11.07
N PRO A 699 -81.80 -15.87 -11.77
CA PRO A 699 -82.38 -15.63 -13.09
C PRO A 699 -83.50 -14.58 -13.01
N GLY A 700 -83.43 -13.55 -13.85
CA GLY A 700 -84.48 -12.52 -14.00
C GLY A 700 -84.27 -11.20 -13.25
N ARG A 701 -83.24 -11.05 -12.40
CA ARG A 701 -82.82 -9.75 -11.83
C ARG A 701 -81.68 -9.13 -12.65
N ARG A 702 -81.56 -7.79 -12.67
CA ARG A 702 -80.34 -7.12 -13.18
C ARG A 702 -79.15 -7.70 -12.41
N ARG A 703 -78.17 -8.25 -13.12
CA ARG A 703 -76.97 -8.85 -12.51
C ARG A 703 -76.31 -7.81 -11.60
N PRO A 704 -76.06 -8.11 -10.31
CA PRO A 704 -75.44 -7.17 -9.38
C PRO A 704 -74.07 -6.67 -9.86
N CYS A 705 -73.34 -7.50 -10.61
CA CYS A 705 -72.02 -7.19 -11.15
C CYS A 705 -71.99 -7.29 -12.69
N ASN A 706 -71.65 -6.19 -13.36
CA ASN A 706 -71.38 -6.16 -14.80
C ASN A 706 -69.89 -6.42 -15.06
N TRP A 707 -69.51 -7.69 -15.21
CA TRP A 707 -68.14 -8.08 -15.54
C TRP A 707 -67.85 -7.79 -17.02
N ARG A 708 -67.08 -6.74 -17.34
CA ARG A 708 -66.68 -6.38 -18.71
C ARG A 708 -65.31 -7.00 -19.05
N GLY A 709 -65.27 -7.87 -20.06
CA GLY A 709 -64.01 -8.30 -20.65
C GLY A 709 -63.50 -7.27 -21.67
N ARG A 710 -62.35 -6.63 -21.43
CA ARG A 710 -61.62 -5.93 -22.49
C ARG A 710 -60.86 -6.99 -23.29
N SER A 711 -61.40 -7.41 -24.43
CA SER A 711 -60.61 -8.13 -25.42
C SER A 711 -59.44 -7.23 -25.84
N ALA A 712 -58.21 -7.69 -25.62
CA ALA A 712 -57.01 -7.00 -26.07
C ALA A 712 -57.09 -6.76 -27.59
N ALA A 713 -57.34 -5.51 -27.99
CA ALA A 713 -57.16 -5.10 -29.37
C ALA A 713 -55.69 -5.34 -29.73
N ARG A 714 -55.47 -6.11 -30.80
CA ARG A 714 -54.16 -6.27 -31.45
C ARG A 714 -53.53 -4.89 -31.65
N ARG A 715 -52.49 -4.56 -30.87
CA ARG A 715 -51.55 -3.52 -31.27
C ARG A 715 -50.73 -4.09 -32.43
N SER A 716 -51.17 -3.81 -33.64
CA SER A 716 -50.30 -3.86 -34.81
C SER A 716 -49.18 -2.84 -34.61
N ALA A 717 -47.94 -3.32 -34.63
CA ALA A 717 -46.78 -2.46 -34.75
C ALA A 717 -46.85 -1.69 -36.08
N THR A 718 -46.90 -0.36 -36.00
CA THR A 718 -46.56 0.55 -37.09
C THR A 718 -45.83 1.75 -36.49
N SER A 719 -44.52 1.75 -36.71
CA SER A 719 -43.59 2.87 -36.93
C SER A 719 -43.89 4.24 -36.33
N GLY A 720 -42.93 4.72 -35.53
CA GLY A 720 -42.71 6.12 -35.16
C GLY A 720 -41.41 6.21 -34.38
#